data_AF-I1BLL4-F1
#
_entry.id   AF-I1BLL4-F1
#
_cell.length_a   1.000
_cell.length_b   1.000
_cell.length_c   1.000
_cell.angle_alpha   90.00
_cell.angle_beta   90.00
_cell.angle_gamma   90.00
#
_symmetry.space_group_name_H-M   'P 1'
#
loop_
_entity.id
_entity.type
_entity.pdbx_description
1 polymer ?
#
loop_
_entity_poly.entity_id
_entity_poly.type
_entity_poly.pdbx_seq_one_letter_code
_entity_poly.pdbx_strand_id
1 'polypeptide(L)'
;MDKSMKRIHIKQGVNEEDPFSSSTAFIQLTDEKLKKKKNDYESLVSTGVDYRSLEGNKVRAAHEEDEEEEEEEGESYNDMIRRRTIEFNQRLDQEPENVQLWLDFIQFQDEAAEGLSTTKNQTSLNEVKISIFQKALQHNPRDERLILAYLACGATIWDTLYLLREWDQQLKLYPDSIKLWSEYMNTRQTNFASFSFTECVGVFEDALRVLKDQPGGSREDKECLCVYVVLRACLMMKQAGYYERAYSTMQAIVEYNLFTPAGMTDKLNAFMEFWDGEVPRFGEEGAQGWCQYVLERTEHEYAVQHQEEEELDSINDWIKRERETDETCRLPMRMSQLEDGRVDEDPYRIVLFDDIQPFLFNISTDAARQTLIYSLFVFLGLVYTPPDVGTNTHFFTDTFTQNDLPLDRFWPPQDHNRPLVWYVSGVPMEPEQAVAEQDPFSIPPSYPIGLSELFVQQGHWFKALKNRYPSVDQKFTKNVFEQLLKLQKDVHLTLCYLSFESNRDYKAGQRLAKNLLKEERTNLVLWTAYAQMEKSHNKIDKAKMENDRAAEALKILVSMSTDTSYDHNTPLPTTPSILKAREYYAQRTLQLSLLSDSEVERQVGISLVICSALFEYLSSGLDHACRVFERALDYIKERQAERGYVSEIIMTEYANMLYRHAKYHQFEGGFQPRIMRGVMERSIQLFPNNTMFFAFYIWNESRAKVFNRVQKLFNDSLSKESNVVLWLSAIYNELHRYKPYQTNLVRDLFERAIQDVNTKSSIIIWKNYIEFELMQKNIEKAKALFYRSLRDCPWSKELYLLGINNFKQTMDNKELNELASLMIEKEIRLRNPITDII
;
A
#
# COMPACT_ATOMS: atom_id res chain seq x y z
N MET A 1 -53.55 -62.46 30.97
CA MET A 1 -53.79 -61.36 30.01
C MET A 1 -53.67 -60.08 30.82
N ASP A 2 -52.54 -59.40 30.68
CA ASP A 2 -51.99 -58.64 31.80
C ASP A 2 -51.80 -57.15 31.47
N LYS A 3 -52.36 -56.33 32.35
CA LYS A 3 -51.62 -55.42 33.23
C LYS A 3 -50.27 -54.90 32.70
N SER A 4 -50.17 -53.58 32.57
CA SER A 4 -49.46 -52.79 33.60
C SER A 4 -49.74 -51.29 33.49
N MET A 5 -49.85 -50.62 34.64
CA MET A 5 -49.76 -49.16 34.77
C MET A 5 -48.40 -48.80 35.38
N LYS A 6 -47.89 -47.60 35.08
CA LYS A 6 -46.98 -46.76 35.89
C LYS A 6 -47.10 -45.34 35.32
N ARG A 7 -47.67 -44.34 36.01
CA ARG A 7 -47.17 -43.60 37.18
C ARG A 7 -45.78 -43.00 36.96
N ILE A 8 -45.71 -41.66 36.97
CA ILE A 8 -44.53 -40.78 36.83
C ILE A 8 -44.61 -39.71 37.93
N HIS A 9 -43.45 -39.21 38.41
CA HIS A 9 -43.15 -38.35 39.60
C HIS A 9 -42.36 -39.14 40.66
N ILE A 10 -41.39 -38.61 41.43
CA ILE A 10 -40.64 -37.31 41.52
C ILE A 10 -39.38 -37.62 42.38
N LYS A 11 -38.20 -36.96 42.37
CA LYS A 11 -37.62 -35.69 41.84
C LYS A 11 -36.16 -36.06 41.31
N GLN A 12 -35.06 -35.29 41.18
CA GLN A 12 -34.59 -33.89 41.30
C GLN A 12 -33.27 -33.75 40.47
N GLY A 13 -32.73 -32.54 40.27
CA GLY A 13 -31.34 -32.27 39.87
C GLY A 13 -30.87 -30.90 40.43
N VAL A 14 -29.58 -30.74 40.74
CA VAL A 14 -29.00 -29.54 41.40
C VAL A 14 -27.54 -29.32 40.96
N ASN A 15 -27.23 -28.07 40.58
CA ASN A 15 -25.93 -27.40 40.39
C ASN A 15 -24.89 -27.94 39.38
N GLU A 16 -24.04 -26.99 38.96
CA GLU A 16 -22.91 -27.12 38.02
C GLU A 16 -21.61 -27.51 38.74
N GLU A 17 -20.61 -27.98 37.97
CA GLU A 17 -19.19 -27.76 38.28
C GLU A 17 -18.33 -27.85 36.98
N ASP A 18 -17.09 -27.35 37.06
CA ASP A 18 -16.32 -26.79 35.94
C ASP A 18 -15.31 -27.77 35.28
N PRO A 19 -15.20 -27.85 33.93
CA PRO A 19 -14.19 -28.69 33.25
C PRO A 19 -12.72 -28.37 33.57
N PHE A 20 -12.40 -27.20 34.13
CA PHE A 20 -11.02 -26.72 34.27
C PHE A 20 -10.42 -26.79 35.69
N SER A 21 -10.79 -27.80 36.50
CA SER A 21 -10.15 -28.01 37.82
C SER A 21 -9.68 -29.45 38.10
N SER A 22 -8.36 -29.65 38.08
CA SER A 22 -7.59 -30.27 39.18
C SER A 22 -6.13 -30.50 38.76
N SER A 23 -5.21 -30.26 39.69
CA SER A 23 -3.76 -30.41 39.49
C SER A 23 -3.18 -31.51 40.38
N THR A 24 -2.11 -32.14 39.89
CA THR A 24 -1.15 -32.98 40.65
C THR A 24 -1.68 -34.17 41.48
N ALA A 25 -1.36 -35.38 41.02
CA ALA A 25 -1.19 -36.55 41.89
C ALA A 25 0.08 -37.33 41.46
N PHE A 26 0.85 -37.82 42.44
CA PHE A 26 2.16 -38.44 42.25
C PHE A 26 2.06 -39.92 41.85
N ILE A 27 2.95 -40.39 40.97
CA ILE A 27 3.37 -41.81 40.91
C ILE A 27 4.91 -41.84 40.88
N GLN A 28 5.53 -42.69 41.69
CA GLN A 28 6.98 -42.80 41.81
C GLN A 28 7.59 -43.82 40.82
N LEU A 29 8.87 -43.62 40.53
CA LEU A 29 9.68 -44.43 39.62
C LEU A 29 9.99 -45.82 40.17
N THR A 30 10.20 -46.77 39.26
CA THR A 30 11.11 -47.91 39.47
C THR A 30 12.10 -47.97 38.30
N ASP A 31 13.39 -48.16 38.60
CA ASP A 31 14.48 -48.11 37.62
C ASP A 31 14.53 -49.34 36.71
N GLU A 32 15.05 -49.16 35.48
CA GLU A 32 16.20 -49.94 34.98
C GLU A 32 16.95 -49.21 33.84
N LYS A 33 18.21 -48.86 34.12
CA LYS A 33 19.37 -48.84 33.18
C LYS A 33 19.32 -47.94 31.93
N LEU A 34 19.88 -46.74 32.11
CA LEU A 34 20.47 -45.89 31.07
C LEU A 34 21.31 -46.66 30.02
N LYS A 35 21.07 -46.38 28.73
CA LYS A 35 22.09 -46.45 27.68
C LYS A 35 22.12 -45.11 26.94
N LYS A 36 23.27 -44.43 26.94
CA LYS A 36 23.52 -43.26 26.08
C LYS A 36 23.45 -43.69 24.62
N LYS A 37 22.57 -43.10 23.81
CA LYS A 37 22.77 -43.07 22.35
C LYS A 37 23.91 -42.09 22.02
N LYS A 38 24.67 -42.43 20.99
CA LYS A 38 25.68 -41.56 20.37
C LYS A 38 25.03 -40.71 19.28
N ASN A 39 25.77 -39.76 18.74
CA ASN A 39 25.37 -39.00 17.56
C ASN A 39 25.35 -39.94 16.34
N ASP A 40 24.18 -40.19 15.76
CA ASP A 40 23.99 -40.99 14.54
C ASP A 40 23.59 -40.09 13.33
N TYR A 41 24.08 -38.84 13.29
CA TYR A 41 23.76 -37.88 12.22
C TYR A 41 24.36 -38.25 10.85
N GLU A 42 25.37 -39.12 10.79
CA GLU A 42 26.05 -39.52 9.54
C GLU A 42 25.32 -40.63 8.74
N SER A 43 24.40 -41.40 9.33
CA SER A 43 23.81 -42.56 8.63
C SER A 43 22.58 -42.24 7.78
N LEU A 44 21.95 -41.08 7.98
CA LEU A 44 20.72 -40.67 7.28
C LEU A 44 20.91 -40.30 5.80
N VAL A 45 22.16 -40.22 5.32
CA VAL A 45 22.50 -39.78 3.96
C VAL A 45 22.53 -40.94 2.95
N SER A 46 22.51 -42.20 3.41
CA SER A 46 22.81 -43.37 2.57
C SER A 46 21.59 -44.18 2.08
N THR A 47 20.36 -43.79 2.44
CA THR A 47 19.13 -44.47 1.98
C THR A 47 18.20 -43.48 1.29
N GLY A 48 18.10 -43.59 -0.04
CA GLY A 48 17.06 -42.91 -0.80
C GLY A 48 15.66 -43.34 -0.32
N VAL A 49 14.70 -42.42 -0.36
CA VAL A 49 13.35 -42.59 0.21
C VAL A 49 12.66 -43.82 -0.38
N ASP A 50 12.36 -44.83 0.45
CA ASP A 50 11.70 -46.05 0.00
C ASP A 50 10.18 -45.84 -0.07
N TYR A 51 9.70 -45.52 -1.27
CA TYR A 51 8.29 -45.28 -1.60
C TYR A 51 7.37 -46.51 -1.45
N ARG A 52 7.88 -47.69 -1.05
CA ARG A 52 7.11 -48.95 -0.99
C ARG A 52 6.05 -49.05 0.11
N SER A 53 5.97 -48.09 1.03
CA SER A 53 5.08 -48.17 2.21
C SER A 53 3.58 -47.89 1.96
N LEU A 54 3.08 -48.04 0.72
CA LEU A 54 1.68 -47.74 0.36
C LEU A 54 0.74 -48.95 0.32
N GLU A 55 1.24 -50.18 0.31
CA GLU A 55 0.39 -51.38 0.39
C GLU A 55 0.06 -51.77 1.84
N GLY A 56 -1.05 -51.23 2.35
CA GLY A 56 -1.63 -51.69 3.61
C GLY A 56 -2.18 -53.11 3.51
N ASN A 57 -1.78 -53.98 4.45
CA ASN A 57 -2.17 -55.40 4.60
C ASN A 57 -3.52 -55.80 3.97
N LYS A 58 -3.49 -56.28 2.72
CA LYS A 58 -4.59 -57.10 2.17
C LYS A 58 -4.34 -58.57 2.49
N VAL A 59 -5.29 -59.19 3.19
CA VAL A 59 -5.32 -60.65 3.41
C VAL A 59 -5.44 -61.34 2.04
N ARG A 60 -4.64 -62.38 1.80
CA ARG A 60 -4.75 -63.21 0.60
C ARG A 60 -6.12 -63.89 0.52
N ALA A 61 -6.99 -63.37 -0.35
CA ALA A 61 -8.01 -64.19 -1.01
C ALA A 61 -7.35 -64.97 -2.17
N ALA A 62 -8.00 -66.03 -2.65
CA ALA A 62 -7.45 -66.89 -3.70
C ALA A 62 -7.51 -66.24 -5.09
N HIS A 63 -6.65 -66.72 -6.01
CA HIS A 63 -6.79 -66.46 -7.43
C HIS A 63 -8.10 -67.06 -7.97
N GLU A 64 -8.78 -66.32 -8.83
CA GLU A 64 -9.27 -66.89 -10.08
C GLU A 64 -8.38 -66.32 -11.22
N GLU A 65 -8.36 -67.01 -12.35
CA GLU A 65 -7.46 -66.74 -13.48
C GLU A 65 -8.16 -65.84 -14.50
N ASP A 66 -7.49 -64.79 -14.99
CA ASP A 66 -7.85 -64.09 -16.23
C ASP A 66 -6.56 -63.50 -16.86
N GLU A 67 -6.61 -63.24 -18.17
CA GLU A 67 -5.47 -63.30 -19.09
C GLU A 67 -4.53 -62.07 -19.10
N GLU A 68 -3.31 -62.27 -19.62
CA GLU A 68 -2.28 -61.23 -19.77
C GLU A 68 -2.58 -60.33 -20.99
N GLU A 69 -3.01 -59.08 -20.78
CA GLU A 69 -2.93 -58.02 -21.81
C GLU A 69 -1.67 -57.17 -21.59
N GLU A 70 -0.76 -57.18 -22.56
CA GLU A 70 0.44 -56.31 -22.59
C GLU A 70 0.04 -54.86 -22.96
N GLU A 71 -0.54 -54.11 -22.01
CA GLU A 71 -0.64 -52.65 -22.17
C GLU A 71 0.76 -52.01 -22.08
N GLU A 72 1.10 -51.17 -23.07
CA GLU A 72 2.33 -50.35 -23.02
C GLU A 72 2.20 -49.30 -21.91
N GLU A 73 2.70 -49.61 -20.70
CA GLU A 73 2.71 -48.69 -19.55
C GLU A 73 3.45 -47.38 -19.87
N GLY A 74 2.71 -46.37 -20.33
CA GLY A 74 3.20 -45.00 -20.46
C GLY A 74 3.69 -44.46 -19.13
N GLU A 75 4.86 -43.81 -19.12
CA GLU A 75 5.60 -43.48 -17.90
C GLU A 75 4.71 -42.88 -16.80
N SER A 76 4.60 -43.58 -15.68
CA SER A 76 3.80 -43.11 -14.54
C SER A 76 4.26 -41.72 -14.10
N TYR A 77 3.31 -40.84 -13.81
CA TYR A 77 3.58 -39.46 -13.37
C TYR A 77 4.59 -39.39 -12.21
N ASN A 78 4.57 -40.39 -11.32
CA ASN A 78 5.51 -40.54 -10.22
C ASN A 78 6.96 -40.82 -10.66
N ASP A 79 7.17 -41.56 -11.75
CA ASP A 79 8.51 -41.90 -12.26
C ASP A 79 9.11 -40.76 -13.08
N MET A 80 8.28 -39.97 -13.77
CA MET A 80 8.70 -38.67 -14.31
C MET A 80 9.19 -37.74 -13.18
N ILE A 81 8.47 -37.66 -12.06
CA ILE A 81 8.88 -36.88 -10.89
C ILE A 81 10.20 -37.40 -10.31
N ARG A 82 10.34 -38.72 -10.11
CA ARG A 82 11.60 -39.34 -9.63
C ARG A 82 12.78 -39.03 -10.54
N ARG A 83 12.62 -39.18 -11.87
CA ARG A 83 13.68 -38.89 -12.85
C ARG A 83 14.15 -37.45 -12.76
N ARG A 84 13.21 -36.49 -12.71
CA ARG A 84 13.52 -35.05 -12.60
C ARG A 84 14.11 -34.68 -11.23
N THR A 85 13.68 -35.33 -10.14
CA THR A 85 14.35 -35.22 -8.82
C THR A 85 15.79 -35.72 -8.87
N ILE A 86 16.08 -36.81 -9.56
CA ILE A 86 17.46 -37.32 -9.74
C ILE A 86 18.29 -36.34 -10.58
N GLU A 87 17.73 -35.79 -11.66
CA GLU A 87 18.38 -34.77 -12.49
C GLU A 87 18.73 -33.50 -11.69
N PHE A 88 17.83 -33.01 -10.83
CA PHE A 88 18.10 -31.89 -9.93
C PHE A 88 19.23 -32.20 -8.94
N ASN A 89 19.19 -33.35 -8.25
CA ASN A 89 20.28 -33.73 -7.34
C ASN A 89 21.63 -33.83 -8.09
N GLN A 90 21.67 -34.45 -9.27
CA GLN A 90 22.88 -34.55 -10.08
C GLN A 90 23.41 -33.18 -10.54
N ARG A 91 22.55 -32.18 -10.79
CA ARG A 91 22.99 -30.80 -11.07
C ARG A 91 23.48 -30.09 -9.82
N LEU A 92 22.82 -30.27 -8.68
CA LEU A 92 23.21 -29.65 -7.40
C LEU A 92 24.52 -30.23 -6.84
N ASP A 93 24.82 -31.51 -7.12
CA ASP A 93 26.13 -32.14 -6.86
C ASP A 93 27.25 -31.56 -7.75
N GLN A 94 26.92 -30.98 -8.92
CA GLN A 94 27.86 -30.37 -9.87
C GLN A 94 28.03 -28.86 -9.66
N GLU A 95 26.96 -28.15 -9.27
CA GLU A 95 26.97 -26.70 -9.01
C GLU A 95 26.35 -26.36 -7.63
N PRO A 96 26.96 -26.74 -6.48
CA PRO A 96 26.38 -26.50 -5.16
C PRO A 96 26.17 -25.02 -4.82
N GLU A 97 26.96 -24.13 -5.41
CA GLU A 97 26.89 -22.67 -5.22
C GLU A 97 25.76 -22.01 -6.04
N ASN A 98 25.08 -22.75 -6.92
CA ASN A 98 24.05 -22.20 -7.79
C ASN A 98 22.70 -22.07 -7.06
N VAL A 99 22.51 -20.92 -6.39
CA VAL A 99 21.28 -20.55 -5.67
C VAL A 99 20.00 -20.75 -6.49
N GLN A 100 20.02 -20.47 -7.81
CA GLN A 100 18.82 -20.58 -8.62
C GLN A 100 18.39 -22.05 -8.78
N LEU A 101 19.33 -22.98 -8.99
CA LEU A 101 19.02 -24.40 -9.09
C LEU A 101 18.42 -24.97 -7.78
N TRP A 102 18.82 -24.45 -6.61
CA TRP A 102 18.20 -24.81 -5.34
C TRP A 102 16.75 -24.33 -5.27
N LEU A 103 16.47 -23.07 -5.65
CA LEU A 103 15.12 -22.50 -5.67
C LEU A 103 14.23 -23.20 -6.71
N ASP A 104 14.73 -23.47 -7.91
CA ASP A 104 14.03 -24.18 -8.98
C ASP A 104 13.68 -25.63 -8.55
N PHE A 105 14.56 -26.29 -7.80
CA PHE A 105 14.31 -27.63 -7.27
C PHE A 105 13.20 -27.62 -6.19
N ILE A 106 13.13 -26.57 -5.38
CA ILE A 106 12.07 -26.39 -4.37
C ILE A 106 10.73 -26.06 -5.04
N GLN A 107 10.71 -25.16 -6.02
CA GLN A 107 9.51 -24.89 -6.84
C GLN A 107 9.00 -26.17 -7.51
N PHE A 108 9.92 -27.02 -8.02
CA PHE A 108 9.54 -28.32 -8.58
C PHE A 108 8.93 -29.28 -7.54
N GLN A 109 9.29 -29.19 -6.25
CA GLN A 109 8.56 -29.95 -5.20
C GLN A 109 7.14 -29.43 -4.99
N ASP A 110 6.89 -28.13 -5.17
CA ASP A 110 5.53 -27.56 -5.13
C ASP A 110 4.70 -27.93 -6.37
N GLU A 111 5.25 -27.83 -7.58
CA GLU A 111 4.61 -28.32 -8.82
C GLU A 111 4.25 -29.82 -8.73
N ALA A 112 5.13 -30.63 -8.14
CA ALA A 112 4.87 -32.04 -7.89
C ALA A 112 3.78 -32.26 -6.81
N ALA A 113 3.71 -31.41 -5.79
CA ALA A 113 2.71 -31.49 -4.72
C ALA A 113 1.28 -31.26 -5.24
N GLU A 114 1.10 -30.22 -6.09
CA GLU A 114 -0.20 -29.92 -6.70
C GLU A 114 -0.71 -31.10 -7.56
N GLY A 115 0.18 -31.72 -8.35
CA GLY A 115 -0.15 -32.87 -9.18
C GLY A 115 -0.54 -34.14 -8.41
N LEU A 116 -0.14 -34.29 -7.14
CA LEU A 116 -0.47 -35.45 -6.30
C LEU A 116 -1.70 -35.27 -5.39
N SER A 117 -2.33 -34.09 -5.38
CA SER A 117 -3.69 -33.83 -4.85
C SER A 117 -4.08 -34.53 -3.53
N THR A 118 -3.17 -34.52 -2.55
CA THR A 118 -3.35 -35.24 -1.27
C THR A 118 -2.87 -34.39 -0.09
N THR A 119 -3.82 -33.73 0.59
CA THR A 119 -3.55 -32.79 1.71
C THR A 119 -2.73 -33.39 2.85
N LYS A 120 -2.80 -34.71 3.07
CA LYS A 120 -2.00 -35.43 4.07
C LYS A 120 -0.49 -35.44 3.79
N ASN A 121 -0.06 -35.14 2.56
CA ASN A 121 1.35 -35.16 2.17
C ASN A 121 2.05 -33.80 2.33
N GLN A 122 1.31 -32.71 2.55
CA GLN A 122 1.88 -31.35 2.60
C GLN A 122 2.88 -31.16 3.75
N THR A 123 2.63 -31.73 4.94
CA THR A 123 3.56 -31.64 6.07
C THR A 123 4.89 -32.35 5.77
N SER A 124 4.84 -33.59 5.28
CA SER A 124 6.04 -34.35 4.89
C SER A 124 6.80 -33.71 3.72
N LEU A 125 6.09 -33.07 2.77
CA LEU A 125 6.72 -32.32 1.69
C LEU A 125 7.44 -31.07 2.22
N ASN A 126 6.83 -30.33 3.15
CA ASN A 126 7.46 -29.14 3.74
C ASN A 126 8.63 -29.51 4.68
N GLU A 127 8.58 -30.66 5.38
CA GLU A 127 9.74 -31.23 6.08
C GLU A 127 10.89 -31.56 5.11
N VAL A 128 10.59 -32.18 3.96
CA VAL A 128 11.58 -32.43 2.90
C VAL A 128 12.16 -31.12 2.37
N LYS A 129 11.34 -30.09 2.10
CA LYS A 129 11.83 -28.75 1.72
C LYS A 129 12.77 -28.16 2.76
N ILE A 130 12.45 -28.24 4.06
CA ILE A 130 13.35 -27.79 5.13
C ILE A 130 14.71 -28.52 5.06
N SER A 131 14.73 -29.83 4.80
CA SER A 131 15.99 -30.56 4.64
C SER A 131 16.79 -30.12 3.40
N ILE A 132 16.10 -29.70 2.32
CA ILE A 132 16.72 -29.15 1.10
C ILE A 132 17.30 -27.76 1.39
N PHE A 133 16.55 -26.87 2.06
CA PHE A 133 17.06 -25.56 2.49
C PHE A 133 18.25 -25.68 3.43
N GLN A 134 18.24 -26.61 4.38
CA GLN A 134 19.37 -26.83 5.29
C GLN A 134 20.64 -27.27 4.56
N LYS A 135 20.53 -28.03 3.46
CA LYS A 135 21.67 -28.31 2.56
C LYS A 135 22.07 -27.08 1.75
N ALA A 136 21.11 -26.38 1.15
CA ALA A 136 21.36 -25.18 0.35
C ALA A 136 22.11 -24.09 1.16
N LEU A 137 21.74 -23.90 2.44
CA LEU A 137 22.36 -22.95 3.37
C LEU A 137 23.72 -23.42 3.91
N GLN A 138 24.04 -24.72 3.88
CA GLN A 138 25.40 -25.20 4.19
C GLN A 138 26.41 -24.81 3.09
N HIS A 139 25.97 -24.78 1.84
CA HIS A 139 26.79 -24.32 0.70
C HIS A 139 26.73 -22.80 0.49
N ASN A 140 25.56 -22.19 0.66
CA ASN A 140 25.30 -20.78 0.36
C ASN A 140 24.80 -20.01 1.60
N PRO A 141 25.57 -19.94 2.71
CA PRO A 141 25.08 -19.44 4.01
C PRO A 141 24.72 -17.95 4.02
N ARG A 142 25.10 -17.18 2.99
CA ARG A 142 24.93 -15.72 2.90
C ARG A 142 23.90 -15.24 1.85
N ASP A 143 23.25 -16.14 1.10
CA ASP A 143 22.23 -15.69 0.14
C ASP A 143 20.90 -15.39 0.85
N GLU A 144 20.50 -14.11 0.79
CA GLU A 144 19.29 -13.60 1.43
C GLU A 144 18.01 -14.33 0.98
N ARG A 145 17.93 -14.78 -0.28
CA ARG A 145 16.72 -15.40 -0.85
C ARG A 145 16.54 -16.81 -0.31
N LEU A 146 17.62 -17.57 -0.15
CA LEU A 146 17.58 -18.89 0.49
C LEU A 146 17.20 -18.77 1.98
N ILE A 147 17.73 -17.78 2.70
CA ILE A 147 17.38 -17.55 4.12
C ILE A 147 15.89 -17.15 4.24
N LEU A 148 15.41 -16.22 3.41
CA LEU A 148 14.00 -15.80 3.43
C LEU A 148 13.04 -16.95 3.05
N ALA A 149 13.36 -17.72 2.00
CA ALA A 149 12.53 -18.85 1.58
C ALA A 149 12.54 -20.00 2.60
N TYR A 150 13.67 -20.24 3.28
CA TYR A 150 13.77 -21.17 4.41
C TYR A 150 12.86 -20.75 5.57
N LEU A 151 12.94 -19.49 6.01
CA LEU A 151 12.14 -18.95 7.11
C LEU A 151 10.64 -18.88 6.75
N ALA A 152 10.30 -18.57 5.49
CA ALA A 152 8.92 -18.60 5.00
C ALA A 152 8.34 -20.02 5.00
N CYS A 153 9.10 -21.04 4.58
CA CYS A 153 8.67 -22.43 4.71
C CYS A 153 8.57 -22.86 6.18
N GLY A 154 9.55 -22.48 7.00
CA GLY A 154 9.54 -22.69 8.46
C GLY A 154 8.29 -22.14 9.13
N ALA A 155 7.83 -20.95 8.74
CA ALA A 155 6.61 -20.33 9.25
C ALA A 155 5.31 -21.10 8.90
N THR A 156 5.35 -22.11 8.04
CA THR A 156 4.21 -23.00 7.77
C THR A 156 4.18 -24.27 8.63
N ILE A 157 5.28 -24.60 9.33
CA ILE A 157 5.41 -25.85 10.11
C ILE A 157 5.69 -25.58 11.60
N TRP A 158 6.54 -24.60 11.89
CA TRP A 158 7.07 -24.37 13.23
C TRP A 158 6.13 -23.59 14.13
N ASP A 159 6.13 -23.93 15.43
CA ASP A 159 5.56 -23.08 16.46
C ASP A 159 6.20 -21.68 16.44
N THR A 160 5.40 -20.64 16.68
CA THR A 160 5.83 -19.23 16.66
C THR A 160 7.10 -18.98 17.51
N LEU A 161 7.22 -19.62 18.67
CA LEU A 161 8.40 -19.47 19.54
C LEU A 161 9.68 -20.10 18.97
N TYR A 162 9.58 -21.11 18.10
CA TYR A 162 10.72 -21.67 17.39
C TYR A 162 11.07 -20.79 16.18
N LEU A 163 10.07 -20.38 15.38
CA LEU A 163 10.24 -19.47 14.26
C LEU A 163 10.96 -18.17 14.66
N LEU A 164 10.54 -17.53 15.76
CA LEU A 164 11.18 -16.31 16.26
C LEU A 164 12.64 -16.55 16.68
N ARG A 165 12.96 -17.69 17.30
CA ARG A 165 14.35 -18.03 17.65
C ARG A 165 15.24 -18.27 16.44
N GLU A 166 14.69 -18.79 15.34
CA GLU A 166 15.44 -18.91 14.08
C GLU A 166 15.66 -17.54 13.43
N TRP A 167 14.64 -16.66 13.37
CA TRP A 167 14.82 -15.27 12.94
C TRP A 167 15.90 -14.54 13.76
N ASP A 168 15.81 -14.62 15.08
CA ASP A 168 16.78 -14.05 16.01
C ASP A 168 18.20 -14.59 15.83
N GLN A 169 18.35 -15.85 15.39
CA GLN A 169 19.66 -16.42 15.04
C GLN A 169 20.18 -15.88 13.71
N GLN A 170 19.35 -15.85 12.66
CA GLN A 170 19.76 -15.33 11.35
C GLN A 170 20.09 -13.83 11.39
N LEU A 171 19.34 -13.02 12.14
CA LEU A 171 19.63 -11.59 12.34
C LEU A 171 20.90 -11.34 13.18
N LYS A 172 21.29 -12.26 14.07
CA LYS A 172 22.58 -12.20 14.79
C LYS A 172 23.77 -12.63 13.92
N LEU A 173 23.54 -13.46 12.91
CA LEU A 173 24.56 -13.85 11.93
C LEU A 173 24.71 -12.79 10.81
N TYR A 174 23.59 -12.17 10.40
CA TYR A 174 23.51 -11.26 9.25
C TYR A 174 22.76 -9.96 9.60
N PRO A 175 23.21 -9.18 10.61
CA PRO A 175 22.58 -7.91 10.99
C PRO A 175 22.61 -6.87 9.86
N ASP A 176 23.52 -7.03 8.90
CA ASP A 176 23.70 -6.16 7.74
C ASP A 176 22.55 -6.27 6.71
N SER A 177 21.74 -7.34 6.74
CA SER A 177 20.74 -7.59 5.69
C SER A 177 19.42 -6.82 5.93
N ILE A 178 19.24 -5.75 5.16
CA ILE A 178 18.02 -4.94 5.10
C ILE A 178 16.77 -5.78 4.82
N LYS A 179 16.87 -6.80 3.96
CA LYS A 179 15.73 -7.65 3.57
C LYS A 179 15.32 -8.64 4.66
N LEU A 180 16.28 -9.15 5.44
CA LEU A 180 15.94 -9.94 6.62
C LEU A 180 15.21 -9.08 7.67
N TRP A 181 15.63 -7.82 7.86
CA TRP A 181 14.92 -6.89 8.73
C TRP A 181 13.51 -6.55 8.22
N SER A 182 13.30 -6.33 6.91
CA SER A 182 11.96 -6.03 6.38
C SER A 182 10.99 -7.18 6.59
N GLU A 183 11.40 -8.42 6.29
CA GLU A 183 10.52 -9.58 6.48
C GLU A 183 10.37 -10.01 7.93
N TYR A 184 11.34 -9.73 8.80
CA TYR A 184 11.16 -9.88 10.25
C TYR A 184 10.14 -8.87 10.78
N MET A 185 10.22 -7.59 10.39
CA MET A 185 9.22 -6.58 10.75
C MET A 185 7.82 -6.96 10.25
N ASN A 186 7.69 -7.40 8.99
CA ASN A 186 6.43 -7.91 8.44
C ASN A 186 5.90 -9.11 9.23
N THR A 187 6.77 -10.07 9.60
CA THR A 187 6.41 -11.26 10.38
C THR A 187 5.97 -10.91 11.80
N ARG A 188 6.68 -10.01 12.48
CA ARG A 188 6.36 -9.56 13.85
C ARG A 188 5.07 -8.75 13.90
N GLN A 189 4.81 -7.92 12.87
CA GLN A 189 3.58 -7.15 12.76
C GLN A 189 2.35 -8.03 12.40
N THR A 190 2.51 -9.08 11.58
CA THR A 190 1.38 -9.89 11.09
C THR A 190 1.10 -11.20 11.86
N ASN A 191 2.00 -11.66 12.74
CA ASN A 191 1.76 -12.89 13.50
C ASN A 191 0.98 -12.65 14.80
N PHE A 192 -0.36 -12.81 14.72
CA PHE A 192 -1.30 -12.72 15.86
C PHE A 192 -0.82 -13.40 17.16
N ALA A 193 -0.18 -14.58 17.07
CA ALA A 193 0.19 -15.37 18.24
C ALA A 193 1.37 -14.76 19.03
N SER A 194 2.17 -13.90 18.41
CA SER A 194 3.29 -13.19 19.05
C SER A 194 3.20 -11.66 18.91
N PHE A 195 2.05 -11.14 18.49
CA PHE A 195 1.86 -9.70 18.43
C PHE A 195 1.61 -9.15 19.84
N SER A 196 2.38 -8.13 20.17
CA SER A 196 2.21 -7.15 21.25
C SER A 196 2.67 -5.81 20.67
N PHE A 197 2.05 -4.70 21.08
CA PHE A 197 2.46 -3.38 20.62
C PHE A 197 3.91 -3.06 21.01
N THR A 198 4.24 -3.17 22.30
CA THR A 198 5.57 -2.86 22.84
C THR A 198 6.66 -3.74 22.24
N GLU A 199 6.44 -5.05 22.12
CA GLU A 199 7.45 -5.92 21.49
C GLU A 199 7.62 -5.64 19.98
N CYS A 200 6.57 -5.19 19.28
CA CYS A 200 6.65 -4.85 17.86
C CYS A 200 7.35 -3.50 17.66
N VAL A 201 7.07 -2.50 18.51
CA VAL A 201 7.82 -1.24 18.58
C VAL A 201 9.31 -1.50 18.81
N GLY A 202 9.66 -2.36 19.76
CA GLY A 202 11.06 -2.72 20.05
C GLY A 202 11.82 -3.28 18.84
N VAL A 203 11.14 -4.02 17.94
CA VAL A 203 11.76 -4.50 16.68
C VAL A 203 12.07 -3.36 15.71
N PHE A 204 11.22 -2.32 15.62
CA PHE A 204 11.53 -1.12 14.84
C PHE A 204 12.71 -0.34 15.45
N GLU A 205 12.79 -0.24 16.78
CA GLU A 205 13.89 0.41 17.49
C GLU A 205 15.23 -0.34 17.31
N ASP A 206 15.20 -1.67 17.39
CA ASP A 206 16.36 -2.56 17.15
C ASP A 206 16.84 -2.48 15.69
N ALA A 207 15.92 -2.54 14.73
CA ALA A 207 16.23 -2.39 13.30
C ALA A 207 16.89 -1.03 13.04
N LEU A 208 16.33 0.06 13.58
CA LEU A 208 16.93 1.40 13.46
C LEU A 208 18.31 1.50 14.12
N ARG A 209 18.53 0.84 15.27
CA ARG A 209 19.86 0.82 15.93
C ARG A 209 20.90 0.16 15.01
N VAL A 210 20.57 -1.01 14.47
CA VAL A 210 21.47 -1.74 13.56
C VAL A 210 21.74 -0.95 12.28
N LEU A 211 20.71 -0.35 11.66
CA LEU A 211 20.90 0.47 10.45
C LEU A 211 21.78 1.72 10.67
N LYS A 212 21.77 2.30 11.87
CA LYS A 212 22.66 3.42 12.26
C LYS A 212 24.12 2.96 12.42
N ASP A 213 24.34 1.78 13.02
CA ASP A 213 25.66 1.28 13.40
C ASP A 213 26.42 0.56 12.27
N GLN A 214 25.71 0.06 11.24
CA GLN A 214 26.31 -0.69 10.11
C GLN A 214 27.38 0.12 9.32
N PRO A 215 28.64 -0.38 9.21
CA PRO A 215 29.67 0.25 8.40
C PRO A 215 29.59 -0.16 6.90
N GLY A 216 29.58 0.84 6.00
CA GLY A 216 29.63 0.62 4.54
C GLY A 216 28.25 0.48 3.87
N GLY A 217 28.23 0.58 2.54
CA GLY A 217 27.02 0.78 1.73
C GLY A 217 26.79 2.26 1.35
N SER A 218 25.81 2.53 0.49
CA SER A 218 25.42 3.90 0.14
C SER A 218 24.84 4.61 1.37
N ARG A 219 25.30 5.83 1.63
CA ARG A 219 24.79 6.64 2.75
C ARG A 219 23.36 7.12 2.51
N GLU A 220 23.02 7.40 1.26
CA GLU A 220 21.70 7.88 0.85
C GLU A 220 20.65 6.81 1.09
N ASP A 221 20.87 5.60 0.57
CA ASP A 221 19.99 4.44 0.74
C ASP A 221 19.69 4.14 2.21
N LYS A 222 20.71 4.28 3.09
CA LYS A 222 20.55 4.11 4.55
C LYS A 222 19.72 5.21 5.19
N GLU A 223 20.02 6.47 4.91
CA GLU A 223 19.26 7.59 5.49
C GLU A 223 17.79 7.55 5.01
N CYS A 224 17.54 7.23 3.73
CA CYS A 224 16.21 6.98 3.18
C CYS A 224 15.51 5.77 3.84
N LEU A 225 16.22 4.67 4.06
CA LEU A 225 15.66 3.48 4.72
C LEU A 225 15.30 3.75 6.19
N CYS A 226 16.14 4.47 6.94
CA CYS A 226 15.81 4.85 8.31
C CYS A 226 14.54 5.73 8.38
N VAL A 227 14.33 6.63 7.42
CA VAL A 227 13.07 7.39 7.27
C VAL A 227 11.89 6.44 7.01
N TYR A 228 12.04 5.46 6.13
CA TYR A 228 10.99 4.48 5.82
C TYR A 228 10.62 3.59 7.03
N VAL A 229 11.61 3.11 7.79
CA VAL A 229 11.38 2.32 9.01
C VAL A 229 10.67 3.14 10.09
N VAL A 230 11.01 4.44 10.22
CA VAL A 230 10.27 5.39 11.07
C VAL A 230 8.83 5.59 10.59
N LEU A 231 8.60 5.77 9.29
CA LEU A 231 7.25 5.91 8.73
C LEU A 231 6.39 4.68 9.07
N ARG A 232 6.94 3.47 8.92
CA ARG A 232 6.29 2.22 9.29
C ARG A 232 5.96 2.15 10.78
N ALA A 233 6.89 2.52 11.66
CA ALA A 233 6.66 2.57 13.10
C ALA A 233 5.55 3.57 13.46
N CYS A 234 5.62 4.82 12.98
CA CYS A 234 4.62 5.86 13.22
C CYS A 234 3.23 5.47 12.69
N LEU A 235 3.13 4.85 11.51
CA LEU A 235 1.86 4.35 10.97
C LEU A 235 1.28 3.20 11.81
N MET A 236 2.12 2.28 12.29
CA MET A 236 1.68 1.18 13.17
C MET A 236 1.19 1.72 14.53
N MET A 237 1.94 2.64 15.16
CA MET A 237 1.52 3.33 16.39
C MET A 237 0.18 4.06 16.22
N LYS A 238 0.01 4.80 15.12
CA LYS A 238 -1.25 5.48 14.74
C LYS A 238 -2.40 4.48 14.59
N GLN A 239 -2.18 3.36 13.91
CA GLN A 239 -3.19 2.31 13.67
C GLN A 239 -3.57 1.54 14.95
N ALA A 240 -2.66 1.45 15.93
CA ALA A 240 -2.90 0.85 17.25
C ALA A 240 -3.52 1.82 18.28
N GLY A 241 -3.72 3.10 17.94
CA GLY A 241 -4.32 4.12 18.81
C GLY A 241 -3.34 5.03 19.56
N TYR A 242 -2.03 4.80 19.45
CA TYR A 242 -0.99 5.62 20.09
C TYR A 242 -0.65 6.86 19.23
N TYR A 243 -1.67 7.65 18.90
CA TYR A 243 -1.53 8.85 18.06
C TYR A 243 -0.48 9.82 18.63
N GLU A 244 -0.50 10.05 19.94
CA GLU A 244 0.39 10.99 20.60
C GLU A 244 1.87 10.61 20.45
N ARG A 245 2.24 9.32 20.63
CA ARG A 245 3.61 8.84 20.40
C ARG A 245 3.97 8.87 18.91
N ALA A 246 3.03 8.55 18.02
CA ALA A 246 3.23 8.58 16.58
C ALA A 246 3.51 10.01 16.04
N TYR A 247 2.66 10.98 16.41
CA TYR A 247 2.84 12.39 16.08
C TYR A 247 4.10 12.96 16.74
N SER A 248 4.35 12.64 18.02
CA SER A 248 5.57 13.07 18.73
C SER A 248 6.84 12.61 18.03
N THR A 249 6.92 11.33 17.64
CA THR A 249 8.08 10.77 16.93
C THR A 249 8.30 11.48 15.59
N MET A 250 7.23 11.73 14.84
CA MET A 250 7.30 12.43 13.55
C MET A 250 7.71 13.92 13.71
N GLN A 251 7.12 14.63 14.68
CA GLN A 251 7.53 16.00 15.04
C GLN A 251 9.01 16.04 15.44
N ALA A 252 9.44 15.12 16.31
CA ALA A 252 10.79 15.09 16.84
C ALA A 252 11.84 14.88 15.76
N ILE A 253 11.61 13.97 14.81
CA ILE A 253 12.57 13.68 13.73
C ILE A 253 12.65 14.84 12.73
N VAL A 254 11.53 15.54 12.49
CA VAL A 254 11.51 16.75 11.65
C VAL A 254 12.24 17.91 12.34
N GLU A 255 11.98 18.19 13.62
CA GLU A 255 12.71 19.20 14.40
C GLU A 255 14.22 18.86 14.45
N TYR A 256 14.54 17.62 14.80
CA TYR A 256 15.90 17.12 14.96
C TYR A 256 16.71 17.16 13.66
N ASN A 257 16.10 17.06 12.46
CA ASN A 257 16.84 17.05 11.19
C ASN A 257 16.69 18.31 10.33
N LEU A 258 15.55 19.01 10.39
CA LEU A 258 15.27 20.16 9.53
C LEU A 258 15.42 21.50 10.26
N PHE A 259 15.26 21.53 11.59
CA PHE A 259 15.34 22.73 12.43
C PHE A 259 16.53 22.71 13.40
N THR A 260 17.62 21.99 13.07
CA THR A 260 18.82 21.92 13.93
C THR A 260 19.55 23.27 14.07
N PRO A 261 19.91 23.73 15.28
CA PRO A 261 20.82 24.86 15.48
C PRO A 261 22.22 24.62 14.88
N ALA A 262 22.78 25.59 14.18
CA ALA A 262 24.10 25.46 13.55
C ALA A 262 25.25 25.39 14.59
N GLY A 263 26.20 24.46 14.37
CA GLY A 263 27.45 24.37 15.14
C GLY A 263 27.38 23.58 16.46
N MET A 264 26.27 22.88 16.73
CA MET A 264 26.05 22.14 17.98
C MET A 264 26.85 20.83 18.04
N THR A 265 27.59 20.61 19.13
CA THR A 265 28.44 19.41 19.33
C THR A 265 27.73 18.26 20.04
N ASP A 266 26.83 18.56 20.99
CA ASP A 266 26.01 17.58 21.70
C ASP A 266 24.55 17.75 21.30
N LYS A 267 24.22 17.20 20.12
CA LYS A 267 22.92 17.40 19.47
C LYS A 267 21.79 16.66 20.19
N LEU A 268 22.07 15.61 20.96
CA LEU A 268 21.02 14.83 21.64
C LEU A 268 20.60 15.49 22.95
N ASN A 269 21.54 15.84 23.83
CA ASN A 269 21.19 16.43 25.14
C ASN A 269 20.55 17.83 24.98
N ALA A 270 21.03 18.64 24.04
CA ALA A 270 20.42 19.94 23.73
C ALA A 270 19.08 19.85 22.96
N PHE A 271 18.72 18.67 22.45
CA PHE A 271 17.39 18.40 21.88
C PHE A 271 16.41 17.90 22.94
N MET A 272 16.89 17.09 23.90
CA MET A 272 16.16 16.73 25.12
C MET A 272 15.75 17.99 25.91
N GLU A 273 16.68 18.93 26.15
CA GLU A 273 16.36 20.23 26.77
C GLU A 273 15.24 21.02 26.05
N PHE A 274 15.15 20.91 24.72
CA PHE A 274 14.08 21.53 23.93
C PHE A 274 12.75 20.76 24.00
N TRP A 275 12.82 19.42 24.01
CA TRP A 275 11.64 18.57 24.14
C TRP A 275 10.95 18.75 25.49
N ASP A 276 11.74 18.72 26.56
CA ASP A 276 11.29 18.86 27.95
C ASP A 276 10.95 20.31 28.32
N GLY A 277 11.41 21.28 27.52
CA GLY A 277 11.01 22.69 27.62
C GLY A 277 9.56 23.00 27.21
N GLU A 278 8.77 21.97 26.89
CA GLU A 278 7.32 21.97 26.58
C GLU A 278 6.82 22.87 25.43
N VAL A 279 7.67 23.71 24.83
CA VAL A 279 7.30 24.73 23.82
C VAL A 279 6.55 24.19 22.58
N PRO A 280 5.86 25.05 21.81
CA PRO A 280 5.18 24.64 20.58
C PRO A 280 6.12 24.00 19.54
N ARG A 281 5.82 22.75 19.19
CA ARG A 281 6.61 21.86 18.31
C ARG A 281 6.12 21.93 16.85
N PHE A 282 6.91 21.46 15.89
CA PHE A 282 6.55 21.38 14.46
C PHE A 282 5.07 20.98 14.21
N GLY A 283 4.41 21.75 13.33
CA GLY A 283 2.97 21.65 13.01
C GLY A 283 2.01 22.29 14.03
N GLU A 284 2.43 22.55 15.27
CA GLU A 284 1.59 23.20 16.29
C GLU A 284 1.41 24.70 16.00
N GLU A 285 0.36 25.30 16.55
CA GLU A 285 0.10 26.74 16.39
C GLU A 285 1.13 27.56 17.18
N GLY A 286 1.70 28.60 16.55
CA GLY A 286 2.78 29.41 17.13
C GLY A 286 4.20 28.81 17.03
N ALA A 287 4.35 27.55 16.64
CA ALA A 287 5.66 26.89 16.60
C ALA A 287 6.66 27.52 15.60
N GLN A 288 7.87 27.79 16.10
CA GLN A 288 8.97 28.43 15.37
C GLN A 288 10.09 27.46 14.97
N GLY A 289 10.14 26.27 15.58
CA GLY A 289 11.17 25.25 15.39
C GLY A 289 12.38 25.39 16.34
N TRP A 290 13.08 24.29 16.57
CA TRP A 290 14.15 24.16 17.58
C TRP A 290 15.27 25.20 17.44
N CYS A 291 15.73 25.49 16.22
CA CYS A 291 16.74 26.51 15.96
C CYS A 291 16.34 27.90 16.50
N GLN A 292 15.08 28.30 16.36
CA GLN A 292 14.61 29.61 16.84
C GLN A 292 14.41 29.62 18.35
N TYR A 293 13.95 28.50 18.94
CA TYR A 293 13.86 28.35 20.40
C TYR A 293 15.23 28.54 21.08
N VAL A 294 16.30 27.95 20.52
CA VAL A 294 17.66 28.10 21.09
C VAL A 294 18.17 29.56 21.03
N LEU A 295 17.67 30.36 20.08
CA LEU A 295 18.02 31.78 19.94
C LEU A 295 17.19 32.71 20.84
N GLU A 296 15.88 32.45 20.99
CA GLU A 296 14.96 33.37 21.68
C GLU A 296 14.60 32.93 23.12
N ARG A 297 14.66 31.63 23.42
CA ARG A 297 14.27 31.01 24.72
C ARG A 297 12.92 31.54 25.26
N THR A 298 11.92 31.61 24.40
CA THR A 298 10.56 32.02 24.76
C THR A 298 9.85 30.93 25.56
N GLU A 299 9.49 31.23 26.81
CA GLU A 299 8.48 30.49 27.57
C GLU A 299 7.09 30.66 26.92
N HIS A 300 6.21 29.66 27.05
CA HIS A 300 4.87 29.70 26.46
C HIS A 300 3.84 29.09 27.42
N GLU A 301 2.85 29.88 27.84
CA GLU A 301 1.77 29.41 28.72
C GLU A 301 0.67 28.75 27.88
N TYR A 302 0.42 27.46 28.13
CA TYR A 302 -0.68 26.74 27.50
C TYR A 302 -2.00 26.97 28.24
N ALA A 303 -3.07 27.24 27.48
CA ALA A 303 -4.42 27.27 28.04
C ALA A 303 -4.87 25.84 28.44
N VAL A 304 -5.44 25.70 29.63
CA VAL A 304 -6.14 24.48 30.06
C VAL A 304 -7.38 24.29 29.19
N GLN A 305 -7.51 23.12 28.57
CA GLN A 305 -8.68 22.74 27.80
C GLN A 305 -9.58 21.85 28.65
N HIS A 306 -10.60 22.43 29.29
CA HIS A 306 -11.66 21.64 29.90
C HIS A 306 -12.44 20.90 28.79
N GLN A 307 -12.43 19.58 28.84
CA GLN A 307 -13.38 18.76 28.08
C GLN A 307 -14.62 18.55 28.95
N GLU A 308 -15.81 18.75 28.39
CA GLU A 308 -17.06 18.42 29.08
C GLU A 308 -17.24 16.89 29.06
N GLU A 309 -17.41 16.31 30.25
CA GLU A 309 -17.69 14.89 30.46
C GLU A 309 -19.17 14.62 30.15
N GLU A 310 -19.44 14.09 28.95
CA GLU A 310 -20.78 13.63 28.55
C GLU A 310 -21.00 12.19 29.05
N GLU A 311 -22.16 11.90 29.63
CA GLU A 311 -22.50 10.56 30.12
C GLU A 311 -22.60 9.54 28.96
N LEU A 312 -21.91 8.40 29.10
CA LEU A 312 -21.78 7.37 28.05
C LEU A 312 -22.91 6.33 28.11
N ASP A 313 -24.14 6.77 27.79
CA ASP A 313 -25.36 5.95 27.83
C ASP A 313 -25.35 4.69 26.93
N SER A 314 -24.46 4.59 25.93
CA SER A 314 -24.39 3.39 25.09
C SER A 314 -23.03 3.15 24.41
N ILE A 315 -22.76 1.89 24.06
CA ILE A 315 -21.60 1.48 23.25
C ILE A 315 -21.50 2.26 21.92
N ASN A 316 -22.62 2.71 21.33
CA ASN A 316 -22.57 3.48 20.08
C ASN A 316 -21.97 4.87 20.31
N ASP A 317 -22.31 5.48 21.44
CA ASP A 317 -21.83 6.78 21.88
C ASP A 317 -20.39 6.68 22.40
N TRP A 318 -20.01 5.55 23.00
CA TRP A 318 -18.61 5.19 23.27
C TRP A 318 -17.78 5.07 21.98
N ILE A 319 -18.22 4.32 20.96
CA ILE A 319 -17.48 4.23 19.67
C ILE A 319 -17.36 5.62 19.02
N LYS A 320 -18.42 6.45 19.11
CA LYS A 320 -18.40 7.82 18.61
C LYS A 320 -17.37 8.67 19.37
N ARG A 321 -17.40 8.68 20.71
CA ARG A 321 -16.48 9.47 21.54
C ARG A 321 -15.04 8.96 21.46
N GLU A 322 -14.82 7.66 21.35
CA GLU A 322 -13.49 7.05 21.13
C GLU A 322 -12.90 7.49 19.78
N ARG A 323 -13.70 7.56 18.71
CA ARG A 323 -13.28 8.11 17.41
C ARG A 323 -13.08 9.62 17.47
N GLU A 324 -13.98 10.38 18.08
CA GLU A 324 -13.87 11.84 18.20
C GLU A 324 -12.68 12.27 19.08
N THR A 325 -12.32 11.49 20.11
CA THR A 325 -11.10 11.70 20.90
C THR A 325 -9.84 11.27 20.17
N ASP A 326 -9.83 10.16 19.39
CA ASP A 326 -8.74 9.85 18.46
C ASP A 326 -8.56 10.92 17.34
N GLU A 327 -9.63 11.62 16.94
CA GLU A 327 -9.56 12.70 15.96
C GLU A 327 -9.13 14.05 16.55
N THR A 328 -9.46 14.34 17.81
CA THR A 328 -9.15 15.63 18.47
C THR A 328 -7.88 15.60 19.32
N CYS A 329 -7.62 14.52 20.06
CA CYS A 329 -6.53 14.40 21.04
C CYS A 329 -5.24 13.81 20.44
N ARG A 330 -4.96 14.09 19.17
CA ARG A 330 -3.83 13.52 18.40
C ARG A 330 -2.45 13.94 18.88
N LEU A 331 -2.35 15.10 19.52
CA LEU A 331 -1.10 15.66 20.02
C LEU A 331 -0.88 15.28 21.50
N PRO A 332 0.39 15.14 21.93
CA PRO A 332 0.74 14.88 23.32
C PRO A 332 0.30 16.04 24.22
N MET A 333 -0.26 15.70 25.37
CA MET A 333 -0.54 16.64 26.45
C MET A 333 0.77 17.13 27.08
N ARG A 334 0.79 18.40 27.50
CA ARG A 334 1.92 18.99 28.24
C ARG A 334 1.71 18.83 29.75
N MET A 335 2.78 18.63 30.51
CA MET A 335 2.76 18.55 31.97
C MET A 335 2.21 19.83 32.60
N SER A 336 2.48 20.98 31.99
CA SER A 336 1.90 22.29 32.34
C SER A 336 0.38 22.41 32.15
N GLN A 337 -0.28 21.43 31.52
CA GLN A 337 -1.74 21.39 31.34
C GLN A 337 -2.46 20.46 32.35
N LEU A 338 -1.73 19.81 33.26
CA LEU A 338 -2.30 18.94 34.29
C LEU A 338 -3.06 19.77 35.34
N GLU A 339 -4.31 19.40 35.63
CA GLU A 339 -5.06 19.99 36.75
C GLU A 339 -4.58 19.37 38.07
N ASP A 340 -4.03 20.20 38.99
CA ASP A 340 -3.57 19.80 40.33
C ASP A 340 -4.65 19.00 41.08
N GLY A 341 -4.52 17.67 41.10
CA GLY A 341 -5.42 16.75 41.79
C GLY A 341 -6.29 15.85 40.91
N ARG A 342 -6.30 16.01 39.57
CA ARG A 342 -6.72 14.92 38.69
C ARG A 342 -5.58 13.90 38.59
N VAL A 343 -5.92 12.62 38.75
CA VAL A 343 -5.04 11.52 38.32
C VAL A 343 -5.43 11.24 36.87
N ASP A 344 -4.51 11.47 35.92
CA ASP A 344 -4.74 11.11 34.52
C ASP A 344 -5.01 9.60 34.41
N GLU A 345 -6.17 9.24 33.86
CA GLU A 345 -6.58 7.84 33.70
C GLU A 345 -5.87 7.14 32.52
N ASP A 346 -5.28 7.91 31.59
CA ASP A 346 -4.55 7.42 30.41
C ASP A 346 -3.10 7.95 30.41
N PRO A 347 -2.12 7.17 30.92
CA PRO A 347 -0.71 7.55 30.96
C PRO A 347 -0.09 7.86 29.59
N TYR A 348 -0.67 7.36 28.50
CA TYR A 348 -0.14 7.54 27.14
C TYR A 348 -0.58 8.87 26.48
N ARG A 349 -1.19 9.78 27.26
CA ARG A 349 -1.46 11.18 26.86
C ARG A 349 -0.18 12.03 26.83
N ILE A 350 0.77 11.76 27.72
CA ILE A 350 2.09 12.41 27.79
C ILE A 350 3.09 11.53 27.03
N VAL A 351 4.10 12.14 26.39
CA VAL A 351 5.16 11.42 25.67
C VAL A 351 6.52 11.99 26.07
N LEU A 352 7.32 11.15 26.72
CA LEU A 352 8.62 11.52 27.28
C LEU A 352 9.71 11.52 26.19
N PHE A 353 10.89 12.04 26.51
CA PHE A 353 12.02 11.99 25.59
C PHE A 353 12.45 10.53 25.29
N ASP A 354 12.43 9.65 26.30
CA ASP A 354 12.78 8.24 26.17
C ASP A 354 11.90 7.48 25.15
N ASP A 355 10.63 7.89 24.99
CA ASP A 355 9.69 7.29 24.02
C ASP A 355 10.06 7.57 22.56
N ILE A 356 10.78 8.66 22.30
CA ILE A 356 11.13 9.15 20.95
C ILE A 356 12.63 8.99 20.62
N GLN A 357 13.51 8.98 21.63
CA GLN A 357 14.96 8.91 21.47
C GLN A 357 15.42 7.74 20.56
N PRO A 358 14.88 6.50 20.66
CA PRO A 358 15.28 5.39 19.79
C PRO A 358 15.12 5.67 18.30
N PHE A 359 14.14 6.51 17.92
CA PHE A 359 13.82 6.84 16.54
C PHE A 359 14.65 7.99 15.96
N LEU A 360 15.41 8.72 16.79
CA LEU A 360 16.24 9.84 16.34
C LEU A 360 17.51 9.34 15.61
N PHE A 361 17.80 9.93 14.45
CA PHE A 361 19.05 9.76 13.69
C PHE A 361 19.33 11.03 12.86
N ASN A 362 20.56 11.16 12.38
CA ASN A 362 21.02 12.31 11.58
C ASN A 362 20.89 12.04 10.08
N ILE A 363 20.12 12.88 9.40
CA ILE A 363 20.06 12.98 7.93
C ILE A 363 21.12 13.98 7.45
N SER A 364 21.72 13.73 6.28
CA SER A 364 22.68 14.62 5.63
C SER A 364 22.49 14.74 4.12
N THR A 365 21.94 13.71 3.48
CA THR A 365 21.65 13.66 2.05
C THR A 365 20.32 14.36 1.75
N ASP A 366 20.24 15.06 0.61
CA ASP A 366 19.00 15.77 0.26
C ASP A 366 17.88 14.82 -0.16
N ALA A 367 18.20 13.68 -0.78
CA ALA A 367 17.20 12.65 -1.10
C ALA A 367 16.52 12.08 0.16
N ALA A 368 17.26 11.83 1.24
CA ALA A 368 16.65 11.42 2.52
C ALA A 368 15.85 12.56 3.19
N ARG A 369 16.25 13.83 3.01
CA ARG A 369 15.44 14.98 3.40
C ARG A 369 14.12 15.04 2.63
N GLN A 370 14.13 14.88 1.30
CA GLN A 370 12.91 14.80 0.51
C GLN A 370 12.06 13.60 0.96
N THR A 371 12.67 12.43 1.13
CA THR A 371 12.00 11.22 1.63
C THR A 371 11.26 11.53 2.95
N LEU A 372 11.89 12.20 3.92
CA LEU A 372 11.24 12.59 5.18
C LEU A 372 10.02 13.51 4.98
N ILE A 373 10.11 14.50 4.07
CA ILE A 373 9.01 15.41 3.76
C ILE A 373 7.80 14.66 3.16
N TYR A 374 8.03 13.76 2.21
CA TYR A 374 6.93 12.99 1.59
C TYR A 374 6.45 11.84 2.49
N SER A 375 7.30 11.25 3.33
CA SER A 375 6.87 10.32 4.39
C SER A 375 5.97 10.99 5.43
N LEU A 376 6.26 12.24 5.83
CA LEU A 376 5.37 13.05 6.66
C LEU A 376 4.01 13.26 5.97
N PHE A 377 3.97 13.50 4.65
CA PHE A 377 2.73 13.62 3.90
C PHE A 377 1.93 12.31 3.87
N VAL A 378 2.58 11.16 3.67
CA VAL A 378 1.93 9.83 3.80
C VAL A 378 1.38 9.61 5.22
N PHE A 379 2.16 9.92 6.27
CA PHE A 379 1.71 9.82 7.66
C PHE A 379 0.47 10.68 7.96
N LEU A 380 0.42 11.88 7.38
CA LEU A 380 -0.73 12.79 7.48
C LEU A 380 -1.94 12.36 6.62
N GLY A 381 -1.84 11.31 5.80
CA GLY A 381 -2.92 10.87 4.91
C GLY A 381 -3.04 11.70 3.62
N LEU A 382 -1.99 12.41 3.23
CA LEU A 382 -1.92 13.15 1.97
C LEU A 382 -1.35 12.25 0.87
N VAL A 383 -1.93 12.31 -0.33
CA VAL A 383 -1.48 11.52 -1.50
C VAL A 383 -0.21 12.04 -2.19
N TYR A 384 0.45 13.07 -1.66
CA TYR A 384 1.56 13.76 -2.33
C TYR A 384 2.85 12.94 -2.27
N THR A 385 3.41 12.63 -3.45
CA THR A 385 4.65 11.85 -3.61
C THR A 385 5.83 12.74 -4.08
N PRO A 386 7.08 12.28 -3.91
CA PRO A 386 8.26 13.07 -4.29
C PRO A 386 8.31 13.39 -5.79
N PRO A 387 9.00 14.47 -6.20
CA PRO A 387 9.25 14.75 -7.61
C PRO A 387 10.17 13.69 -8.22
N ASP A 388 10.06 13.47 -9.53
CA ASP A 388 10.86 12.50 -10.32
C ASP A 388 10.83 11.03 -9.85
N VAL A 389 9.94 10.65 -8.92
CA VAL A 389 9.77 9.27 -8.44
C VAL A 389 8.65 8.55 -9.20
N GLY A 390 8.96 7.38 -9.76
CA GLY A 390 8.01 6.54 -10.51
C GLY A 390 7.25 5.54 -9.63
N THR A 391 6.19 4.93 -10.17
CA THR A 391 5.26 4.04 -9.43
C THR A 391 5.83 2.67 -9.05
N ASN A 392 7.04 2.33 -9.48
CA ASN A 392 7.74 1.09 -9.09
C ASN A 392 8.57 1.26 -7.81
N THR A 393 8.14 2.12 -6.88
CA THR A 393 8.86 2.46 -5.64
C THR A 393 7.97 2.28 -4.41
N HIS A 394 8.59 2.19 -3.22
CA HIS A 394 7.91 1.83 -1.96
C HIS A 394 6.71 2.71 -1.61
N PHE A 395 6.70 4.00 -1.99
CA PHE A 395 5.55 4.90 -1.85
C PHE A 395 4.27 4.39 -2.54
N PHE A 396 4.41 3.58 -3.59
CA PHE A 396 3.31 3.05 -4.40
C PHE A 396 3.15 1.53 -4.27
N THR A 397 4.12 0.80 -3.72
CA THR A 397 4.09 -0.67 -3.59
C THR A 397 3.95 -1.19 -2.16
N ASP A 398 4.25 -0.40 -1.12
CA ASP A 398 4.15 -0.88 0.26
C ASP A 398 2.70 -0.88 0.77
N THR A 399 2.21 -2.08 1.09
CA THR A 399 0.84 -2.33 1.51
C THR A 399 0.49 -1.74 2.88
N PHE A 400 1.50 -1.47 3.73
CA PHE A 400 1.33 -0.85 5.04
C PHE A 400 1.22 0.67 4.99
N THR A 401 1.74 1.32 3.94
CA THR A 401 1.60 2.78 3.74
C THR A 401 0.24 3.18 3.16
N GLN A 402 -0.49 2.22 2.59
CA GLN A 402 -1.73 2.46 1.83
C GLN A 402 -3.03 2.19 2.62
N ASN A 403 -2.92 1.88 3.91
CA ASN A 403 -4.09 1.59 4.77
C ASN A 403 -5.05 2.80 4.90
N ASP A 404 -4.54 4.03 4.83
CA ASP A 404 -5.31 5.28 5.00
C ASP A 404 -5.80 5.87 3.65
N LEU A 405 -5.72 5.14 2.54
CA LEU A 405 -5.96 5.66 1.19
C LEU A 405 -7.43 6.11 0.96
N PRO A 406 -7.70 7.34 0.47
CA PRO A 406 -9.06 7.83 0.27
C PRO A 406 -9.76 7.19 -0.94
N LEU A 407 -10.82 6.41 -0.68
CA LEU A 407 -11.58 5.64 -1.68
C LEU A 407 -12.81 6.37 -2.23
N ASP A 408 -12.56 7.44 -2.99
CA ASP A 408 -13.62 8.28 -3.58
C ASP A 408 -14.50 7.50 -4.58
N ARG A 409 -15.80 7.37 -4.28
CA ARG A 409 -16.84 6.68 -5.09
C ARG A 409 -16.57 5.18 -5.34
N PHE A 410 -15.85 4.51 -4.44
CA PHE A 410 -15.54 3.08 -4.59
C PHE A 410 -16.80 2.21 -4.70
N TRP A 411 -17.79 2.43 -3.82
CA TRP A 411 -19.10 1.77 -3.91
C TRP A 411 -19.99 2.40 -5.00
N PRO A 412 -20.63 1.62 -5.88
CA PRO A 412 -21.58 2.14 -6.87
C PRO A 412 -22.86 2.66 -6.20
N PRO A 413 -23.48 3.74 -6.72
CA PRO A 413 -24.68 4.32 -6.10
C PRO A 413 -25.86 3.34 -6.18
N GLN A 414 -26.55 3.19 -5.04
CA GLN A 414 -27.65 2.25 -4.86
C GLN A 414 -28.94 2.78 -5.52
N ASP A 415 -29.27 2.26 -6.70
CA ASP A 415 -30.48 2.64 -7.44
C ASP A 415 -31.74 1.97 -6.82
N HIS A 416 -32.20 2.45 -5.67
CA HIS A 416 -33.31 1.86 -4.87
C HIS A 416 -34.66 1.70 -5.61
N ASN A 417 -34.83 2.29 -6.80
CA ASN A 417 -36.09 2.37 -7.56
C ASN A 417 -36.06 1.67 -8.93
N ARG A 418 -35.13 0.75 -9.21
CA ARG A 418 -35.19 -0.06 -10.46
C ARG A 418 -36.36 -1.06 -10.40
N PRO A 419 -37.31 -1.04 -11.35
CA PRO A 419 -38.38 -2.04 -11.39
C PRO A 419 -37.81 -3.41 -11.78
N LEU A 420 -38.31 -4.48 -11.13
CA LEU A 420 -37.86 -5.87 -11.35
C LEU A 420 -38.13 -6.39 -12.77
N VAL A 421 -39.10 -5.81 -13.48
CA VAL A 421 -39.47 -6.15 -14.86
C VAL A 421 -39.73 -4.83 -15.61
N TRP A 422 -39.20 -4.69 -16.81
CA TRP A 422 -39.51 -3.59 -17.72
C TRP A 422 -40.46 -4.08 -18.81
N TYR A 423 -41.46 -3.29 -19.19
CA TYR A 423 -42.39 -3.65 -20.26
C TYR A 423 -42.09 -2.86 -21.53
N VAL A 424 -41.64 -3.54 -22.59
CA VAL A 424 -41.52 -2.96 -23.94
C VAL A 424 -42.68 -3.47 -24.78
N SER A 425 -43.54 -2.58 -25.26
CA SER A 425 -44.70 -2.90 -26.11
C SER A 425 -45.61 -4.02 -25.55
N GLY A 426 -45.73 -4.09 -24.22
CA GLY A 426 -46.53 -5.11 -23.51
C GLY A 426 -45.83 -6.45 -23.24
N VAL A 427 -44.61 -6.66 -23.76
CA VAL A 427 -43.78 -7.82 -23.44
C VAL A 427 -42.97 -7.54 -22.17
N PRO A 428 -43.03 -8.40 -21.14
CA PRO A 428 -42.11 -8.31 -20.01
C PRO A 428 -40.70 -8.68 -20.48
N MET A 429 -39.76 -7.77 -20.27
CA MET A 429 -38.33 -8.02 -20.46
C MET A 429 -37.59 -7.78 -19.15
N GLU A 430 -36.46 -8.46 -18.98
CA GLU A 430 -35.48 -8.07 -17.98
C GLU A 430 -35.02 -6.62 -18.28
N PRO A 431 -34.83 -5.76 -17.26
CA PRO A 431 -34.25 -4.45 -17.49
C PRO A 431 -32.85 -4.61 -18.11
N GLU A 432 -32.53 -3.82 -19.14
CA GLU A 432 -31.21 -3.89 -19.78
C GLU A 432 -30.12 -3.79 -18.71
N GLN A 433 -29.14 -4.71 -18.77
CA GLN A 433 -27.89 -4.58 -18.02
C GLN A 433 -27.11 -3.41 -18.59
N ALA A 434 -27.53 -2.20 -18.22
CA ALA A 434 -26.82 -0.98 -18.48
C ALA A 434 -25.42 -1.15 -17.88
N VAL A 435 -24.44 -1.34 -18.77
CA VAL A 435 -23.05 -0.98 -18.50
C VAL A 435 -23.14 0.44 -17.95
N ALA A 436 -22.70 0.64 -16.71
CA ALA A 436 -22.81 1.94 -16.09
C ALA A 436 -22.08 2.98 -16.95
N GLU A 437 -22.43 4.26 -16.80
CA GLU A 437 -21.53 5.33 -17.21
C GLU A 437 -20.28 5.23 -16.32
N GLN A 438 -19.35 4.35 -16.72
CA GLN A 438 -18.11 4.14 -16.01
C GLN A 438 -17.36 5.47 -16.02
N ASP A 439 -17.02 5.94 -14.83
CA ASP A 439 -16.00 6.96 -14.60
C ASP A 439 -14.70 6.21 -14.24
N PRO A 440 -13.96 5.63 -15.21
CA PRO A 440 -12.78 4.81 -14.94
C PRO A 440 -11.66 5.62 -14.27
N PHE A 441 -11.78 6.96 -14.27
CA PHE A 441 -10.89 7.88 -13.58
C PHE A 441 -11.14 7.91 -12.06
N SER A 442 -12.14 7.17 -11.55
CA SER A 442 -12.44 6.99 -10.12
C SER A 442 -11.60 5.89 -9.44
N ILE A 443 -10.81 5.12 -10.19
CA ILE A 443 -9.86 4.14 -9.64
C ILE A 443 -8.95 4.81 -8.58
N PRO A 444 -8.55 4.12 -7.50
CA PRO A 444 -7.68 4.71 -6.47
C PRO A 444 -6.36 5.26 -7.05
N PRO A 445 -5.86 6.39 -6.51
CA PRO A 445 -4.71 7.07 -7.08
C PRO A 445 -3.40 6.32 -6.79
N SER A 446 -2.73 5.87 -7.85
CA SER A 446 -1.35 5.43 -7.85
C SER A 446 -0.75 5.79 -9.20
N TYR A 447 -0.17 6.99 -9.27
CA TYR A 447 0.49 7.55 -10.45
C TYR A 447 1.30 8.78 -10.02
N PRO A 448 2.34 9.19 -10.78
CA PRO A 448 3.09 10.40 -10.45
C PRO A 448 2.20 11.64 -10.60
N ILE A 449 2.18 12.50 -9.58
CA ILE A 449 1.22 13.62 -9.51
C ILE A 449 1.81 14.87 -10.16
N GLY A 450 1.35 15.18 -11.37
CA GLY A 450 1.70 16.40 -12.10
C GLY A 450 0.80 17.61 -11.79
N LEU A 451 1.20 18.77 -12.32
CA LEU A 451 0.44 20.04 -12.29
C LEU A 451 -1.04 19.84 -12.69
N SER A 452 -1.28 19.12 -13.78
CA SER A 452 -2.62 18.81 -14.29
C SER A 452 -3.48 18.12 -13.23
N GLU A 453 -2.94 17.10 -12.57
CA GLU A 453 -3.61 16.21 -11.63
C GLU A 453 -3.88 16.90 -10.27
N LEU A 454 -3.04 17.88 -9.89
CA LEU A 454 -3.24 18.72 -8.71
C LEU A 454 -4.44 19.68 -8.84
N PHE A 455 -4.73 20.17 -10.05
CA PHE A 455 -5.65 21.29 -10.31
C PHE A 455 -6.76 20.96 -11.32
N VAL A 456 -7.35 19.76 -11.22
CA VAL A 456 -8.47 19.29 -12.05
C VAL A 456 -9.85 19.84 -11.60
N GLN A 457 -10.68 20.14 -12.59
CA GLN A 457 -12.11 20.44 -12.45
C GLN A 457 -12.89 19.17 -12.03
N GLN A 458 -13.74 19.27 -11.00
CA GLN A 458 -14.41 18.11 -10.38
C GLN A 458 -15.16 17.23 -11.40
N GLY A 459 -14.93 15.91 -11.31
CA GLY A 459 -15.77 14.88 -11.93
C GLY A 459 -15.48 14.47 -13.38
N HIS A 460 -14.37 14.90 -14.00
CA HIS A 460 -14.10 14.64 -15.43
C HIS A 460 -12.68 14.15 -15.80
N TRP A 461 -11.78 13.97 -14.83
CA TRP A 461 -10.41 13.47 -15.04
C TRP A 461 -9.83 12.89 -13.74
N PHE A 462 -8.67 12.26 -13.84
CA PHE A 462 -7.82 11.95 -12.69
C PHE A 462 -7.53 13.24 -11.90
N LYS A 463 -7.67 13.19 -10.59
CA LYS A 463 -7.37 14.31 -9.70
C LYS A 463 -6.77 13.74 -8.43
N ALA A 464 -5.63 14.27 -8.00
CA ALA A 464 -4.94 13.83 -6.78
C ALA A 464 -5.89 13.85 -5.58
N LEU A 465 -6.72 14.90 -5.46
CA LEU A 465 -7.69 15.05 -4.39
C LEU A 465 -9.08 15.42 -4.92
N LYS A 466 -10.05 14.50 -4.93
CA LYS A 466 -11.39 14.78 -5.49
C LYS A 466 -12.32 15.42 -4.47
N ASN A 467 -12.37 14.86 -3.26
CA ASN A 467 -13.15 15.37 -2.12
C ASN A 467 -12.28 16.06 -1.06
N ARG A 468 -12.91 16.67 -0.06
CA ARG A 468 -12.19 17.12 1.16
C ARG A 468 -11.64 15.90 1.89
N TYR A 469 -10.38 15.96 2.33
CA TYR A 469 -9.84 14.99 3.29
C TYR A 469 -10.78 14.86 4.50
N PRO A 470 -11.38 13.68 4.77
CA PRO A 470 -12.30 13.53 5.90
C PRO A 470 -11.56 13.47 7.25
N SER A 471 -10.42 12.78 7.28
CA SER A 471 -9.66 12.44 8.49
C SER A 471 -8.50 13.39 8.81
N VAL A 472 -8.05 14.21 7.86
CA VAL A 472 -6.81 14.99 7.99
C VAL A 472 -7.06 16.31 8.72
N ASP A 473 -6.24 16.63 9.73
CA ASP A 473 -6.32 17.93 10.40
C ASP A 473 -5.87 19.06 9.46
N GLN A 474 -6.82 19.93 9.12
CA GLN A 474 -6.65 21.04 8.20
C GLN A 474 -5.93 22.26 8.80
N LYS A 475 -5.77 22.32 10.12
CA LYS A 475 -4.95 23.32 10.83
C LYS A 475 -3.50 22.87 10.91
N PHE A 476 -3.23 21.72 11.53
CA PHE A 476 -1.88 21.16 11.66
C PHE A 476 -1.19 21.04 10.28
N THR A 477 -1.88 20.48 9.28
CA THR A 477 -1.34 20.34 7.93
C THR A 477 -1.00 21.68 7.27
N LYS A 478 -1.77 22.75 7.53
CA LYS A 478 -1.42 24.10 7.04
C LYS A 478 -0.11 24.59 7.69
N ASN A 479 0.01 24.46 9.01
CA ASN A 479 1.18 24.90 9.75
C ASN A 479 2.43 24.15 9.29
N VAL A 480 2.31 22.84 9.05
CA VAL A 480 3.34 21.99 8.45
C VAL A 480 3.84 22.57 7.11
N PHE A 481 2.95 22.86 6.16
CA PHE A 481 3.36 23.47 4.88
C PHE A 481 4.01 24.86 5.07
N GLU A 482 3.45 25.72 5.93
CA GLU A 482 4.01 27.06 6.20
C GLU A 482 5.35 27.04 6.94
N GLN A 483 5.67 25.96 7.66
CA GLN A 483 6.97 25.77 8.30
C GLN A 483 8.00 25.16 7.34
N LEU A 484 7.62 24.14 6.56
CA LEU A 484 8.50 23.54 5.55
C LEU A 484 8.93 24.55 4.47
N LEU A 485 8.01 25.39 3.98
CA LEU A 485 8.30 26.41 2.96
C LEU A 485 9.18 27.58 3.46
N LYS A 486 9.38 27.73 4.77
CA LYS A 486 10.40 28.65 5.33
C LYS A 486 11.80 28.07 5.24
N LEU A 487 11.93 26.74 5.31
CA LEU A 487 13.21 26.03 5.24
C LEU A 487 13.64 25.77 3.79
N GLN A 488 12.74 25.20 2.98
CA GLN A 488 13.01 24.83 1.60
C GLN A 488 11.95 25.43 0.68
N LYS A 489 12.35 26.42 -0.11
CA LYS A 489 11.54 26.96 -1.22
C LYS A 489 11.67 26.05 -2.45
N ASP A 490 11.08 24.87 -2.36
CA ASP A 490 10.88 23.96 -3.50
C ASP A 490 9.58 24.31 -4.26
N VAL A 491 9.61 24.17 -5.58
CA VAL A 491 8.48 24.41 -6.47
C VAL A 491 7.41 23.33 -6.30
N HIS A 492 7.77 22.04 -6.20
CA HIS A 492 6.78 20.96 -6.06
C HIS A 492 6.05 21.02 -4.72
N LEU A 493 6.78 21.22 -3.62
CA LEU A 493 6.25 21.53 -2.28
C LEU A 493 5.29 22.73 -2.29
N THR A 494 5.64 23.80 -3.01
CA THR A 494 4.78 24.99 -3.17
C THR A 494 3.49 24.66 -3.95
N LEU A 495 3.55 23.80 -4.96
CA LEU A 495 2.40 23.32 -5.71
C LEU A 495 1.49 22.42 -4.87
N CYS A 496 2.07 21.53 -4.05
CA CYS A 496 1.33 20.73 -3.07
C CYS A 496 0.58 21.61 -2.08
N TYR A 497 1.22 22.63 -1.51
CA TYR A 497 0.55 23.55 -0.57
C TYR A 497 -0.58 24.33 -1.25
N LEU A 498 -0.36 24.85 -2.46
CA LEU A 498 -1.41 25.53 -3.24
C LEU A 498 -2.57 24.59 -3.59
N SER A 499 -2.30 23.33 -3.91
CA SER A 499 -3.32 22.30 -4.14
C SER A 499 -4.15 22.07 -2.87
N PHE A 500 -3.49 21.82 -1.74
CA PHE A 500 -4.13 21.61 -0.43
C PHE A 500 -5.06 22.78 -0.05
N GLU A 501 -4.54 24.01 -0.06
CA GLU A 501 -5.31 25.22 0.29
C GLU A 501 -6.47 25.49 -0.68
N SER A 502 -6.27 25.27 -1.99
CA SER A 502 -7.33 25.46 -2.98
C SER A 502 -8.51 24.49 -2.78
N ASN A 503 -8.25 23.26 -2.37
CA ASN A 503 -9.29 22.26 -2.08
C ASN A 503 -9.99 22.50 -0.72
N ARG A 504 -9.32 23.18 0.22
CA ARG A 504 -9.91 23.57 1.51
C ARG A 504 -10.82 24.79 1.39
N ASP A 505 -10.26 25.92 0.94
CA ASP A 505 -11.00 27.13 0.58
C ASP A 505 -10.31 27.85 -0.58
N TYR A 506 -11.01 27.92 -1.71
CA TYR A 506 -10.62 28.73 -2.86
C TYR A 506 -10.17 30.15 -2.49
N LYS A 507 -10.82 30.84 -1.53
CA LYS A 507 -10.44 32.23 -1.20
C LYS A 507 -9.10 32.29 -0.47
N ALA A 508 -8.80 31.33 0.41
CA ALA A 508 -7.47 31.15 0.99
C ALA A 508 -6.43 30.83 -0.09
N GLY A 509 -6.66 29.81 -0.92
CA GLY A 509 -5.79 29.44 -2.05
C GLY A 509 -5.53 30.60 -3.02
N GLN A 510 -6.54 31.41 -3.33
CA GLN A 510 -6.39 32.58 -4.22
C GLN A 510 -5.57 33.71 -3.57
N ARG A 511 -5.67 33.92 -2.25
CA ARG A 511 -4.82 34.89 -1.52
C ARG A 511 -3.37 34.42 -1.49
N LEU A 512 -3.18 33.13 -1.19
CA LEU A 512 -1.88 32.45 -1.14
C LEU A 512 -1.16 32.51 -2.47
N ALA A 513 -1.81 32.10 -3.58
CA ALA A 513 -1.26 32.22 -4.92
C ALA A 513 -0.87 33.68 -5.26
N LYS A 514 -1.72 34.64 -4.92
CA LYS A 514 -1.45 36.08 -5.11
C LYS A 514 -0.38 36.64 -4.15
N ASN A 515 0.08 35.89 -3.16
CA ASN A 515 1.23 36.26 -2.33
C ASN A 515 2.51 35.64 -2.89
N LEU A 516 2.50 34.32 -3.18
CA LEU A 516 3.61 33.63 -3.85
C LEU A 516 4.00 34.33 -5.17
N LEU A 517 3.02 34.69 -6.01
CA LEU A 517 3.26 35.40 -7.27
C LEU A 517 3.71 36.87 -7.11
N LYS A 518 3.67 37.46 -5.91
CA LYS A 518 4.31 38.77 -5.64
C LYS A 518 5.79 38.64 -5.38
N GLU A 519 6.20 37.56 -4.70
CA GLU A 519 7.58 37.18 -4.43
C GLU A 519 8.23 36.65 -5.72
N GLU A 520 7.67 35.60 -6.31
CA GLU A 520 8.21 34.88 -7.46
C GLU A 520 7.53 35.24 -8.78
N ARG A 521 7.55 36.54 -9.13
CA ARG A 521 6.88 37.07 -10.34
C ARG A 521 7.30 36.39 -11.65
N THR A 522 8.52 35.87 -11.70
CA THR A 522 9.12 35.21 -12.87
C THR A 522 8.85 33.69 -12.94
N ASN A 523 8.29 33.08 -11.90
CA ASN A 523 8.07 31.64 -11.85
C ASN A 523 6.85 31.24 -12.72
N LEU A 524 7.11 30.83 -13.96
CA LEU A 524 6.08 30.43 -14.92
C LEU A 524 5.26 29.23 -14.43
N VAL A 525 5.85 28.31 -13.66
CA VAL A 525 5.15 27.13 -13.13
C VAL A 525 4.04 27.57 -12.18
N LEU A 526 4.33 28.48 -11.24
CA LEU A 526 3.32 29.03 -10.33
C LEU A 526 2.22 29.82 -11.08
N TRP A 527 2.54 30.53 -12.15
CA TRP A 527 1.54 31.17 -13.01
C TRP A 527 0.62 30.14 -13.71
N THR A 528 1.17 29.02 -14.20
CA THR A 528 0.34 27.95 -14.79
C THR A 528 -0.54 27.26 -13.76
N ALA A 529 -0.02 26.97 -12.56
CA ALA A 529 -0.77 26.40 -11.46
C ALA A 529 -1.92 27.32 -11.00
N TYR A 530 -1.67 28.63 -10.87
CA TYR A 530 -2.71 29.61 -10.58
C TYR A 530 -3.81 29.64 -11.66
N ALA A 531 -3.44 29.60 -12.95
CA ALA A 531 -4.40 29.55 -14.05
C ALA A 531 -5.23 28.23 -14.06
N GLN A 532 -4.63 27.10 -13.70
CA GLN A 532 -5.32 25.82 -13.56
C GLN A 532 -6.24 25.79 -12.32
N MET A 533 -5.83 26.41 -11.20
CA MET A 533 -6.65 26.57 -10.00
C MET A 533 -7.90 27.43 -10.25
N GLU A 534 -7.77 28.54 -10.99
CA GLU A 534 -8.92 29.37 -11.39
C GLU A 534 -9.86 28.64 -12.37
N LYS A 535 -9.30 27.81 -13.26
CA LYS A 535 -10.05 26.94 -14.18
C LYS A 535 -10.86 25.86 -13.43
N SER A 536 -10.24 25.14 -12.49
CA SER A 536 -10.89 24.04 -11.76
C SER A 536 -12.09 24.47 -10.91
N HIS A 537 -12.09 25.73 -10.47
CA HIS A 537 -13.17 26.33 -9.68
C HIS A 537 -14.24 27.05 -10.51
N ASN A 538 -14.29 26.82 -11.83
CA ASN A 538 -15.27 27.37 -12.76
C ASN A 538 -15.33 28.92 -12.82
N LYS A 539 -14.28 29.63 -12.37
CA LYS A 539 -14.32 31.11 -12.22
C LYS A 539 -13.87 31.89 -13.44
N ILE A 540 -13.60 31.21 -14.56
CA ILE A 540 -13.33 31.87 -15.83
C ILE A 540 -14.67 32.20 -16.48
N ASP A 541 -15.09 33.47 -16.36
CA ASP A 541 -16.22 34.02 -17.10
C ASP A 541 -16.06 33.73 -18.62
N LYS A 542 -16.85 32.77 -19.11
CA LYS A 542 -16.86 32.33 -20.51
C LYS A 542 -15.46 32.04 -21.06
N ALA A 543 -14.86 30.96 -20.60
CA ALA A 543 -13.59 30.39 -21.09
C ALA A 543 -13.65 29.86 -22.55
N LYS A 544 -14.25 30.59 -23.50
CA LYS A 544 -14.37 30.35 -24.97
C LYS A 544 -14.00 28.93 -25.40
N MET A 545 -14.88 27.97 -25.11
CA MET A 545 -14.76 26.63 -25.68
C MET A 545 -15.30 26.65 -27.12
N GLU A 546 -14.90 25.64 -27.89
CA GLU A 546 -15.29 25.36 -29.27
C GLU A 546 -14.49 26.14 -30.37
N ASN A 547 -13.87 25.32 -31.22
CA ASN A 547 -13.39 25.55 -32.60
C ASN A 547 -12.08 26.36 -32.86
N ASP A 548 -11.91 27.62 -32.44
CA ASP A 548 -10.79 28.43 -32.99
C ASP A 548 -9.37 28.07 -32.48
N ARG A 549 -9.25 27.37 -31.34
CA ARG A 549 -7.97 27.23 -30.62
C ARG A 549 -6.92 26.33 -31.26
N ALA A 550 -7.28 25.44 -32.18
CA ALA A 550 -6.30 24.56 -32.83
C ALA A 550 -5.26 25.40 -33.62
N ALA A 551 -5.73 26.45 -34.29
CA ALA A 551 -4.86 27.42 -34.97
C ALA A 551 -4.00 28.24 -34.01
N GLU A 552 -4.55 28.68 -32.87
CA GLU A 552 -3.79 29.41 -31.84
C GLU A 552 -2.71 28.54 -31.18
N ALA A 553 -3.01 27.27 -30.88
CA ALA A 553 -2.02 26.32 -30.37
C ALA A 553 -0.88 26.07 -31.37
N LEU A 554 -1.19 25.94 -32.67
CA LEU A 554 -0.19 25.80 -33.72
C LEU A 554 0.65 27.08 -33.87
N LYS A 555 0.05 28.29 -33.76
CA LYS A 555 0.80 29.55 -33.68
C LYS A 555 1.78 29.58 -32.51
N ILE A 556 1.35 29.19 -31.30
CA ILE A 556 2.20 29.15 -30.10
C ILE A 556 3.38 28.19 -30.31
N LEU A 557 3.10 26.96 -30.77
CA LEU A 557 4.12 25.93 -31.00
C LEU A 557 5.09 26.29 -32.13
N VAL A 558 4.66 27.06 -33.14
CA VAL A 558 5.56 27.66 -34.15
C VAL A 558 6.35 28.82 -33.55
N SER A 559 5.75 29.68 -32.71
CA SER A 559 6.48 30.80 -32.09
C SER A 559 7.59 30.34 -31.15
N MET A 560 7.50 29.13 -30.55
CA MET A 560 8.60 28.55 -29.78
C MET A 560 9.83 28.15 -30.62
N SER A 561 9.73 28.17 -31.97
CA SER A 561 10.86 27.96 -32.89
C SER A 561 11.47 29.26 -33.42
N THR A 562 11.04 30.41 -32.88
CA THR A 562 11.46 31.75 -33.29
C THR A 562 11.74 32.62 -32.07
N ASP A 563 12.75 33.47 -32.11
CA ASP A 563 13.12 34.36 -30.97
C ASP A 563 12.11 35.50 -30.69
N THR A 564 10.90 35.41 -31.23
CA THR A 564 9.82 36.42 -31.10
C THR A 564 8.74 35.95 -30.14
N SER A 565 8.50 36.72 -29.08
CA SER A 565 7.39 36.50 -28.14
C SER A 565 6.04 36.43 -28.85
N TYR A 566 5.18 35.50 -28.40
CA TYR A 566 3.83 35.32 -28.93
C TYR A 566 2.98 36.60 -28.83
N ASP A 567 2.31 36.94 -29.93
CA ASP A 567 1.24 37.94 -30.00
C ASP A 567 0.01 37.30 -30.68
N HIS A 568 -1.19 37.61 -30.21
CA HIS A 568 -2.46 37.15 -30.81
C HIS A 568 -2.60 37.60 -32.27
N ASN A 569 -2.00 38.73 -32.65
CA ASN A 569 -2.01 39.24 -34.03
C ASN A 569 -1.10 38.47 -35.00
N THR A 570 -0.34 37.47 -34.53
CA THR A 570 0.48 36.62 -35.41
C THR A 570 -0.39 35.96 -36.50
N PRO A 571 0.05 35.93 -37.76
CA PRO A 571 -0.73 35.34 -38.85
C PRO A 571 -0.84 33.81 -38.70
N LEU A 572 -1.72 33.18 -39.48
CA LEU A 572 -1.73 31.72 -39.61
C LEU A 572 -0.36 31.24 -40.12
N PRO A 573 0.26 30.23 -39.47
CA PRO A 573 1.60 29.79 -39.84
C PRO A 573 1.62 29.19 -41.24
N THR A 574 2.64 29.55 -42.01
CA THR A 574 2.81 29.12 -43.41
C THR A 574 3.66 27.85 -43.49
N THR A 575 3.60 27.14 -44.62
CA THR A 575 4.36 25.90 -44.84
C THR A 575 5.86 26.04 -44.52
N PRO A 576 6.56 27.13 -44.86
CA PRO A 576 7.97 27.32 -44.47
C PRO A 576 8.19 27.49 -42.96
N SER A 577 7.29 28.14 -42.22
CA SER A 577 7.42 28.25 -40.74
C SER A 577 7.13 26.92 -40.04
N ILE A 578 6.22 26.10 -40.59
CA ILE A 578 5.97 24.74 -40.11
C ILE A 578 7.21 23.85 -40.33
N LEU A 579 7.89 23.97 -41.48
CA LEU A 579 9.14 23.24 -41.73
C LEU A 579 10.30 23.69 -40.82
N LYS A 580 10.44 24.99 -40.57
CA LYS A 580 11.43 25.50 -39.59
C LYS A 580 11.15 25.01 -38.17
N ALA A 581 9.88 24.98 -37.76
CA ALA A 581 9.49 24.43 -36.46
C ALA A 581 9.85 22.94 -36.34
N ARG A 582 9.59 22.13 -37.39
CA ARG A 582 10.03 20.71 -37.44
C ARG A 582 11.53 20.55 -37.24
N GLU A 583 12.32 21.33 -37.97
CA GLU A 583 13.78 21.27 -37.88
C GLU A 583 14.27 21.70 -36.48
N TYR A 584 13.69 22.77 -35.91
CA TYR A 584 14.00 23.22 -34.55
C TYR A 584 13.71 22.15 -33.50
N TYR A 585 12.49 21.57 -33.49
CA TYR A 585 12.15 20.50 -32.55
C TYR A 585 13.05 19.28 -32.73
N ALA A 586 13.30 18.83 -33.97
CA ALA A 586 14.19 17.70 -34.24
C ALA A 586 15.63 17.94 -33.75
N GLN A 587 16.18 19.14 -33.95
CA GLN A 587 17.50 19.50 -33.43
C GLN A 587 17.52 19.57 -31.90
N ARG A 588 16.49 20.13 -31.27
CA ARG A 588 16.41 20.26 -29.80
C ARG A 588 16.25 18.92 -29.09
N THR A 589 15.42 18.01 -29.60
CA THR A 589 15.25 16.65 -29.02
C THR A 589 16.53 15.82 -29.11
N LEU A 590 17.42 16.11 -30.06
CA LEU A 590 18.75 15.48 -30.16
C LEU A 590 19.82 16.15 -29.28
N GLN A 591 19.65 17.42 -28.90
CA GLN A 591 20.57 18.17 -28.05
C GLN A 591 20.33 17.97 -26.55
N LEU A 592 19.06 17.84 -26.14
CA LEU A 592 18.66 17.71 -24.74
C LEU A 592 18.54 16.23 -24.36
N SER A 593 19.36 15.78 -23.40
CA SER A 593 19.24 14.41 -22.89
C SER A 593 18.00 14.28 -22.02
N LEU A 594 17.03 13.45 -22.43
CA LEU A 594 15.88 13.07 -21.59
C LEU A 594 16.30 12.40 -20.27
N LEU A 595 17.51 11.82 -20.25
CA LEU A 595 18.16 11.24 -19.09
C LEU A 595 19.35 12.13 -18.75
N SER A 596 19.07 13.31 -18.20
CA SER A 596 20.04 14.23 -17.60
C SER A 596 19.90 14.18 -16.08
N ASP A 597 21.03 14.25 -15.38
CA ASP A 597 21.04 14.27 -13.91
C ASP A 597 20.35 15.55 -13.38
N SER A 598 20.54 16.66 -14.10
CA SER A 598 19.83 17.93 -13.89
C SER A 598 18.33 17.79 -14.11
N GLU A 599 17.55 18.05 -13.04
CA GLU A 599 16.09 18.11 -13.04
C GLU A 599 15.54 19.08 -14.09
N VAL A 600 16.12 20.28 -14.18
CA VAL A 600 15.64 21.32 -15.09
C VAL A 600 15.82 20.89 -16.55
N GLU A 601 16.93 20.24 -16.89
CA GLU A 601 17.17 19.72 -18.25
C GLU A 601 16.22 18.56 -18.57
N ARG A 602 15.94 17.70 -17.60
CA ARG A 602 15.01 16.55 -17.70
C ARG A 602 13.57 17.04 -17.93
N GLN A 603 13.09 17.99 -17.12
CA GLN A 603 11.76 18.58 -17.25
C GLN A 603 11.59 19.36 -18.56
N VAL A 604 12.62 20.10 -19.00
CA VAL A 604 12.60 20.80 -20.29
C VAL A 604 12.62 19.81 -21.46
N GLY A 605 13.40 18.72 -21.37
CA GLY A 605 13.42 17.65 -22.36
C GLY A 605 12.06 16.96 -22.52
N ILE A 606 11.43 16.55 -21.41
CA ILE A 606 10.08 15.97 -21.39
C ILE A 606 9.06 16.95 -22.01
N SER A 607 9.09 18.21 -21.58
CA SER A 607 8.20 19.27 -22.08
C SER A 607 8.37 19.50 -23.59
N LEU A 608 9.61 19.44 -24.09
CA LEU A 608 9.92 19.62 -25.51
C LEU A 608 9.46 18.42 -26.36
N VAL A 609 9.58 17.18 -25.85
CA VAL A 609 8.98 16.00 -26.50
C VAL A 609 7.47 16.16 -26.61
N ILE A 610 6.78 16.51 -25.52
CA ILE A 610 5.32 16.73 -25.51
C ILE A 610 4.93 17.84 -26.50
N CYS A 611 5.64 18.97 -26.51
CA CYS A 611 5.38 20.07 -27.45
C CYS A 611 5.61 19.65 -28.91
N SER A 612 6.66 18.86 -29.20
CA SER A 612 6.93 18.37 -30.55
C SER A 612 5.89 17.34 -31.04
N ALA A 613 5.37 16.49 -30.15
CA ALA A 613 4.30 15.54 -30.45
C ALA A 613 2.96 16.25 -30.68
N LEU A 614 2.62 17.27 -29.86
CA LEU A 614 1.45 18.12 -30.07
C LEU A 614 1.55 18.95 -31.36
N PHE A 615 2.76 19.40 -31.71
CA PHE A 615 3.01 20.11 -32.96
C PHE A 615 2.79 19.21 -34.19
N GLU A 616 3.30 17.97 -34.18
CA GLU A 616 3.01 17.02 -35.27
C GLU A 616 1.53 16.61 -35.29
N TYR A 617 0.90 16.38 -34.13
CA TYR A 617 -0.53 16.08 -34.05
C TYR A 617 -1.38 17.14 -34.76
N LEU A 618 -1.09 18.43 -34.54
CA LEU A 618 -1.80 19.55 -35.15
C LEU A 618 -1.41 19.85 -36.62
N SER A 619 -0.28 19.33 -37.13
CA SER A 619 0.25 19.71 -38.45
C SER A 619 0.41 18.56 -39.46
N SER A 620 0.33 17.31 -39.01
CA SER A 620 0.45 16.09 -39.83
C SER A 620 -0.36 14.90 -39.29
N GLY A 621 -1.07 15.07 -38.18
CA GLY A 621 -2.03 14.11 -37.64
C GLY A 621 -1.44 13.05 -36.70
N LEU A 622 -2.31 12.18 -36.19
CA LEU A 622 -2.02 11.29 -35.06
C LEU A 622 -0.80 10.37 -35.26
N ASP A 623 -0.65 9.78 -36.44
CA ASP A 623 0.43 8.81 -36.71
C ASP A 623 1.83 9.41 -36.58
N HIS A 624 2.01 10.67 -37.01
CA HIS A 624 3.28 11.39 -36.86
C HIS A 624 3.58 11.72 -35.40
N ALA A 625 2.56 12.09 -34.62
CA ALA A 625 2.71 12.30 -33.18
C ALA A 625 3.05 10.99 -32.43
N CYS A 626 2.44 9.86 -32.81
CA CYS A 626 2.80 8.55 -32.28
C CYS A 626 4.28 8.22 -32.54
N ARG A 627 4.79 8.50 -33.75
CA ARG A 627 6.20 8.30 -34.10
C ARG A 627 7.17 9.19 -33.30
N VAL A 628 6.73 10.35 -32.80
CA VAL A 628 7.54 11.18 -31.90
C VAL A 628 7.68 10.52 -30.53
N PHE A 629 6.58 10.02 -29.96
CA PHE A 629 6.60 9.30 -28.68
C PHE A 629 7.40 7.98 -28.77
N GLU A 630 7.16 7.15 -29.78
CA GLU A 630 7.89 5.88 -29.95
C GLU A 630 9.41 6.11 -30.07
N ARG A 631 9.87 7.13 -30.81
CA ARG A 631 11.30 7.49 -30.88
C ARG A 631 11.90 7.90 -29.53
N ALA A 632 11.14 8.59 -28.68
CA ALA A 632 11.59 8.97 -27.35
C ALA A 632 11.70 7.74 -26.42
N LEU A 633 10.80 6.76 -26.59
CA LEU A 633 10.84 5.49 -25.87
C LEU A 633 11.99 4.58 -26.36
N ASP A 634 12.24 4.52 -27.67
CA ASP A 634 13.39 3.80 -28.25
C ASP A 634 14.73 4.34 -27.71
N TYR A 635 14.89 5.68 -27.63
CA TYR A 635 16.08 6.33 -27.05
C TYR A 635 16.28 5.99 -25.56
N ILE A 636 15.19 5.85 -24.79
CA ILE A 636 15.24 5.43 -23.38
C ILE A 636 15.57 3.94 -23.26
N LYS A 637 15.07 3.11 -24.18
CA LYS A 637 15.34 1.67 -24.29
C LYS A 637 16.79 1.37 -24.64
N GLU A 638 17.38 2.09 -25.59
CA GLU A 638 18.81 2.00 -25.94
C GLU A 638 19.72 2.27 -24.73
N ARG A 639 19.24 3.04 -23.75
CA ARG A 639 19.94 3.38 -22.51
C ARG A 639 19.48 2.56 -21.29
N GLN A 640 18.72 1.48 -21.50
CA GLN A 640 18.24 0.54 -20.47
C GLN A 640 17.36 1.17 -19.35
N ALA A 641 16.83 2.39 -19.56
CA ALA A 641 16.07 3.12 -18.55
C ALA A 641 14.53 2.95 -18.67
N GLU A 642 14.06 1.85 -19.27
CA GLU A 642 12.63 1.64 -19.61
C GLU A 642 11.68 1.70 -18.41
N ARG A 643 12.14 1.30 -17.22
CA ARG A 643 11.38 1.32 -15.94
C ARG A 643 11.55 2.62 -15.12
N GLY A 644 12.20 3.66 -15.66
CA GLY A 644 12.41 4.93 -14.97
C GLY A 644 11.25 5.94 -15.12
N TYR A 645 11.15 6.90 -14.20
CA TYR A 645 10.12 7.96 -14.16
C TYR A 645 9.91 8.67 -15.52
N VAL A 646 10.99 9.00 -16.22
CA VAL A 646 10.92 9.70 -17.53
C VAL A 646 10.13 8.89 -18.57
N SER A 647 10.31 7.56 -18.58
CA SER A 647 9.55 6.63 -19.41
C SER A 647 8.06 6.64 -19.04
N GLU A 648 7.77 6.59 -17.73
CA GLU A 648 6.41 6.60 -17.19
C GLU A 648 5.62 7.87 -17.55
N ILE A 649 6.23 9.05 -17.42
CA ILE A 649 5.61 10.33 -17.79
C ILE A 649 5.38 10.41 -19.30
N ILE A 650 6.35 9.99 -20.12
CA ILE A 650 6.23 10.00 -21.58
C ILE A 650 5.11 9.05 -22.04
N MET A 651 4.98 7.86 -21.43
CA MET A 651 3.86 6.95 -21.70
C MET A 651 2.52 7.51 -21.20
N THR A 652 2.50 8.20 -20.06
CA THR A 652 1.28 8.82 -19.51
C THR A 652 0.76 9.94 -20.42
N GLU A 653 1.64 10.80 -20.94
CA GLU A 653 1.23 11.84 -21.90
C GLU A 653 0.93 11.31 -23.32
N TYR A 654 1.57 10.22 -23.74
CA TYR A 654 1.17 9.51 -24.96
C TYR A 654 -0.26 8.96 -24.83
N ALA A 655 -0.59 8.33 -23.70
CA ALA A 655 -1.94 7.88 -23.37
C ALA A 655 -2.96 9.04 -23.31
N ASN A 656 -2.56 10.17 -22.69
CA ASN A 656 -3.33 11.41 -22.60
C ASN A 656 -3.71 11.95 -23.99
N MET A 657 -2.75 12.01 -24.92
CA MET A 657 -2.98 12.42 -26.31
C MET A 657 -3.93 11.46 -27.04
N LEU A 658 -3.69 10.14 -26.95
CA LEU A 658 -4.52 9.12 -27.59
C LEU A 658 -5.98 9.19 -27.09
N TYR A 659 -6.17 9.33 -25.78
CA TYR A 659 -7.48 9.54 -25.17
C TYR A 659 -8.17 10.80 -25.70
N ARG A 660 -7.49 11.96 -25.70
CA ARG A 660 -8.05 13.24 -26.17
C ARG A 660 -8.50 13.14 -27.62
N HIS A 661 -7.67 12.60 -28.51
CA HIS A 661 -8.04 12.38 -29.91
C HIS A 661 -9.27 11.46 -30.02
N ALA A 662 -9.25 10.31 -29.35
CA ALA A 662 -10.31 9.31 -29.40
C ALA A 662 -11.64 9.75 -28.73
N LYS A 663 -11.62 10.83 -27.92
CA LYS A 663 -12.80 11.45 -27.30
C LYS A 663 -13.39 12.58 -28.15
N TYR A 664 -12.56 13.45 -28.70
CA TYR A 664 -13.02 14.67 -29.38
C TYR A 664 -13.16 14.52 -30.90
N HIS A 665 -12.35 13.70 -31.57
CA HIS A 665 -12.35 13.56 -33.04
C HIS A 665 -12.99 12.24 -33.54
N GLN A 666 -13.94 11.68 -32.77
CA GLN A 666 -14.54 10.36 -33.00
C GLN A 666 -15.18 10.16 -34.40
N PHE A 667 -15.50 11.26 -35.11
CA PHE A 667 -16.14 11.22 -36.44
C PHE A 667 -15.22 11.67 -37.59
N GLU A 668 -14.04 12.21 -37.30
CA GLU A 668 -13.16 12.82 -38.31
C GLU A 668 -11.96 11.93 -38.69
N GLY A 669 -11.57 11.01 -37.82
CA GLY A 669 -10.51 10.03 -38.06
C GLY A 669 -10.88 8.66 -37.52
N GLY A 670 -10.60 7.60 -38.29
CA GLY A 670 -10.86 6.21 -37.91
C GLY A 670 -9.88 5.70 -36.84
N PHE A 671 -9.97 6.23 -35.63
CA PHE A 671 -9.14 5.81 -34.50
C PHE A 671 -9.32 4.32 -34.21
N GLN A 672 -8.22 3.56 -34.27
CA GLN A 672 -8.24 2.13 -34.02
C GLN A 672 -7.99 1.84 -32.53
N PRO A 673 -8.94 1.23 -31.78
CA PRO A 673 -8.73 0.89 -30.37
C PRO A 673 -7.55 -0.06 -30.11
N ARG A 674 -7.04 -0.73 -31.16
CA ARG A 674 -5.82 -1.55 -31.12
C ARG A 674 -4.56 -0.72 -30.83
N ILE A 675 -4.49 0.53 -31.28
CA ILE A 675 -3.32 1.41 -31.03
C ILE A 675 -3.24 1.70 -29.53
N MET A 676 -4.33 2.20 -28.95
CA MET A 676 -4.44 2.44 -27.50
C MET A 676 -4.11 1.17 -26.71
N ARG A 677 -4.70 0.03 -27.08
CA ARG A 677 -4.47 -1.26 -26.43
C ARG A 677 -2.98 -1.65 -26.41
N GLY A 678 -2.31 -1.62 -27.56
CA GLY A 678 -0.91 -2.02 -27.68
C GLY A 678 0.07 -1.10 -26.94
N VAL A 679 -0.26 0.18 -26.76
CA VAL A 679 0.50 1.10 -25.92
C VAL A 679 0.25 0.81 -24.44
N MET A 680 -1.01 0.65 -24.01
CA MET A 680 -1.36 0.38 -22.61
C MET A 680 -0.82 -0.99 -22.14
N GLU A 681 -0.92 -2.03 -22.97
CA GLU A 681 -0.37 -3.37 -22.67
C GLU A 681 1.16 -3.34 -22.50
N ARG A 682 1.87 -2.47 -23.23
CA ARG A 682 3.32 -2.25 -23.04
C ARG A 682 3.62 -1.44 -21.78
N SER A 683 2.82 -0.40 -21.52
CA SER A 683 2.99 0.49 -20.36
C SER A 683 2.78 -0.26 -19.04
N ILE A 684 1.74 -1.09 -18.96
CA ILE A 684 1.40 -1.89 -17.77
C ILE A 684 2.43 -3.01 -17.52
N GLN A 685 3.15 -3.49 -18.54
CA GLN A 685 4.27 -4.44 -18.37
C GLN A 685 5.55 -3.81 -17.80
N LEU A 686 5.66 -2.48 -17.82
CA LEU A 686 6.79 -1.72 -17.28
C LEU A 686 6.45 -0.98 -15.98
N PHE A 687 5.18 -0.57 -15.84
CA PHE A 687 4.63 0.19 -14.73
C PHE A 687 3.29 -0.43 -14.28
N PRO A 688 3.31 -1.65 -13.71
CA PRO A 688 2.09 -2.34 -13.30
C PRO A 688 1.33 -1.60 -12.19
N ASN A 689 1.98 -0.70 -11.46
CA ASN A 689 1.40 0.06 -10.35
C ASN A 689 0.67 1.34 -10.78
N ASN A 690 0.79 1.79 -12.04
CA ASN A 690 0.24 3.05 -12.50
C ASN A 690 -1.23 2.92 -12.94
N THR A 691 -2.17 3.42 -12.11
CA THR A 691 -3.62 3.31 -12.36
C THR A 691 -4.14 4.17 -13.51
N MET A 692 -3.35 5.11 -14.05
CA MET A 692 -3.72 5.86 -15.27
C MET A 692 -3.86 4.90 -16.44
N PHE A 693 -2.90 3.98 -16.63
CA PHE A 693 -2.91 3.04 -17.76
C PHE A 693 -4.09 2.06 -17.67
N PHE A 694 -4.44 1.59 -16.47
CA PHE A 694 -5.62 0.73 -16.28
C PHE A 694 -6.92 1.48 -16.57
N ALA A 695 -7.10 2.69 -16.05
CA ALA A 695 -8.27 3.53 -16.35
C ALA A 695 -8.40 3.83 -17.86
N PHE A 696 -7.29 4.12 -18.54
CA PHE A 696 -7.25 4.30 -19.99
C PHE A 696 -7.57 3.01 -20.76
N TYR A 697 -7.10 1.85 -20.29
CA TYR A 697 -7.42 0.55 -20.87
C TYR A 697 -8.89 0.18 -20.71
N ILE A 698 -9.46 0.37 -19.50
CA ILE A 698 -10.87 0.15 -19.18
C ILE A 698 -11.75 1.05 -20.05
N TRP A 699 -11.41 2.33 -20.19
CA TRP A 699 -12.12 3.25 -21.09
C TRP A 699 -12.10 2.82 -22.56
N ASN A 700 -10.99 2.21 -23.03
CA ASN A 700 -10.86 1.73 -24.40
C ASN A 700 -11.67 0.44 -24.64
N GLU A 701 -11.57 -0.54 -23.74
CA GLU A 701 -12.29 -1.82 -23.90
C GLU A 701 -13.77 -1.74 -23.53
N SER A 702 -14.22 -0.80 -22.69
CA SER A 702 -15.65 -0.59 -22.42
C SER A 702 -16.39 -0.04 -23.64
N ARG A 703 -15.78 0.89 -24.39
CA ARG A 703 -16.25 1.32 -25.72
C ARG A 703 -16.31 0.17 -26.73
N ALA A 704 -15.37 -0.77 -26.65
CA ALA A 704 -15.33 -1.96 -27.49
C ALA A 704 -16.23 -3.12 -26.99
N LYS A 705 -16.77 -3.02 -25.77
CA LYS A 705 -17.49 -4.07 -25.03
C LYS A 705 -16.74 -5.40 -24.84
N VAL A 706 -15.40 -5.43 -24.91
CA VAL A 706 -14.59 -6.67 -24.81
C VAL A 706 -13.97 -6.87 -23.43
N PHE A 707 -14.83 -6.85 -22.40
CA PHE A 707 -14.44 -6.82 -20.99
C PHE A 707 -13.54 -7.98 -20.53
N ASN A 708 -13.63 -9.17 -21.13
CA ASN A 708 -12.79 -10.31 -20.77
C ASN A 708 -11.29 -10.04 -20.92
N ARG A 709 -10.88 -9.07 -21.77
CA ARG A 709 -9.48 -8.63 -21.87
C ARG A 709 -9.02 -7.83 -20.65
N VAL A 710 -9.90 -7.03 -20.06
CA VAL A 710 -9.62 -6.26 -18.84
C VAL A 710 -9.38 -7.22 -17.68
N GLN A 711 -10.27 -8.19 -17.52
CA GLN A 711 -10.14 -9.23 -16.49
C GLN A 711 -8.89 -10.10 -16.68
N LYS A 712 -8.54 -10.47 -17.93
CA LYS A 712 -7.27 -11.17 -18.20
C LYS A 712 -6.07 -10.29 -17.86
N LEU A 713 -6.04 -9.02 -18.30
CA LEU A 713 -4.93 -8.11 -18.04
C LEU A 713 -4.73 -7.86 -16.54
N PHE A 714 -5.79 -7.76 -15.74
CA PHE A 714 -5.67 -7.74 -14.28
C PHE A 714 -5.06 -9.03 -13.72
N ASN A 715 -5.59 -10.21 -14.09
CA ASN A 715 -5.02 -11.49 -13.64
C ASN A 715 -3.54 -11.66 -14.09
N ASP A 716 -3.18 -11.27 -15.31
CA ASP A 716 -1.82 -11.29 -15.89
C ASP A 716 -0.85 -10.28 -15.24
N SER A 717 -1.36 -9.34 -14.43
CA SER A 717 -0.57 -8.34 -13.70
C SER A 717 -0.47 -8.70 -12.22
N LEU A 718 -1.60 -9.06 -11.58
CA LEU A 718 -1.68 -9.52 -10.19
C LEU A 718 -0.90 -10.81 -9.94
N SER A 719 -0.68 -11.64 -10.97
CA SER A 719 0.18 -12.83 -10.91
C SER A 719 1.68 -12.54 -11.04
N LYS A 720 2.10 -11.28 -11.16
CA LYS A 720 3.52 -10.87 -11.30
C LYS A 720 3.96 -9.91 -10.20
N GLU A 721 3.25 -8.80 -10.05
CA GLU A 721 3.56 -7.74 -9.10
C GLU A 721 2.22 -7.37 -8.42
N SER A 722 1.87 -8.07 -7.33
CA SER A 722 0.61 -7.86 -6.61
C SER A 722 0.73 -6.71 -5.61
N ASN A 723 -0.35 -5.93 -5.47
CA ASN A 723 -0.36 -4.68 -4.71
C ASN A 723 -1.81 -4.31 -4.30
N VAL A 724 -1.97 -3.61 -3.17
CA VAL A 724 -3.26 -3.18 -2.60
C VAL A 724 -4.06 -2.36 -3.61
N VAL A 725 -3.46 -1.32 -4.19
CA VAL A 725 -4.14 -0.47 -5.18
C VAL A 725 -4.56 -1.27 -6.42
N LEU A 726 -3.79 -2.29 -6.83
CA LEU A 726 -4.14 -3.11 -7.99
C LEU A 726 -5.33 -4.03 -7.71
N TRP A 727 -5.35 -4.71 -6.55
CA TRP A 727 -6.52 -5.47 -6.12
C TRP A 727 -7.76 -4.58 -5.98
N LEU A 728 -7.64 -3.41 -5.34
CA LEU A 728 -8.72 -2.42 -5.24
C LEU A 728 -9.20 -1.92 -6.61
N SER A 729 -8.29 -1.72 -7.58
CA SER A 729 -8.65 -1.28 -8.94
C SER A 729 -9.39 -2.36 -9.74
N ALA A 730 -9.03 -3.64 -9.56
CA ALA A 730 -9.72 -4.77 -10.18
C ALA A 730 -11.12 -4.96 -9.58
N ILE A 731 -11.25 -4.87 -8.25
CA ILE A 731 -12.53 -4.90 -7.52
C ILE A 731 -13.42 -3.72 -7.94
N TYR A 732 -12.87 -2.51 -7.99
CA TYR A 732 -13.56 -1.30 -8.48
C TYR A 732 -14.10 -1.50 -9.90
N ASN A 733 -13.27 -2.02 -10.82
CA ASN A 733 -13.68 -2.27 -12.19
C ASN A 733 -14.92 -3.19 -12.26
N GLU A 734 -14.93 -4.32 -11.55
CA GLU A 734 -16.07 -5.25 -11.58
C GLU A 734 -17.31 -4.71 -10.84
N LEU A 735 -17.14 -3.93 -9.76
CA LEU A 735 -18.25 -3.26 -9.05
C LEU A 735 -19.00 -2.24 -9.94
N HIS A 736 -18.29 -1.56 -10.86
CA HIS A 736 -18.87 -0.55 -11.76
C HIS A 736 -19.09 -1.05 -13.20
N ARG A 737 -18.77 -2.32 -13.51
CA ARG A 737 -18.93 -2.93 -14.85
C ARG A 737 -20.38 -3.19 -15.23
N TYR A 738 -21.17 -3.73 -14.30
CA TYR A 738 -22.58 -4.09 -14.50
C TYR A 738 -23.45 -3.57 -13.34
N LYS A 739 -24.71 -3.21 -13.64
CA LYS A 739 -25.73 -2.91 -12.64
C LYS A 739 -26.94 -3.85 -12.84
N PRO A 740 -27.18 -4.85 -11.96
CA PRO A 740 -26.39 -5.20 -10.76
C PRO A 740 -25.02 -5.81 -11.09
N TYR A 741 -24.07 -5.71 -10.16
CA TYR A 741 -22.74 -6.32 -10.28
C TYR A 741 -22.76 -7.81 -9.88
N GLN A 742 -21.74 -8.57 -10.32
CA GLN A 742 -21.65 -10.00 -10.04
C GLN A 742 -21.09 -10.25 -8.63
N THR A 743 -21.99 -10.48 -7.66
CA THR A 743 -21.66 -10.63 -6.24
C THR A 743 -20.65 -11.75 -5.95
N ASN A 744 -20.73 -12.87 -6.65
CA ASN A 744 -19.77 -13.97 -6.51
C ASN A 744 -18.39 -13.58 -7.06
N LEU A 745 -18.29 -13.01 -8.26
CA LEU A 745 -17.01 -12.60 -8.83
C LEU A 745 -16.29 -11.54 -7.97
N VAL A 746 -17.03 -10.63 -7.35
CA VAL A 746 -16.47 -9.65 -6.40
C VAL A 746 -15.97 -10.33 -5.13
N ARG A 747 -16.71 -11.32 -4.59
CA ARG A 747 -16.23 -12.17 -3.48
C ARG A 747 -14.97 -12.95 -3.84
N ASP A 748 -14.93 -13.54 -5.02
CA ASP A 748 -13.79 -14.31 -5.54
C ASP A 748 -12.57 -13.42 -5.86
N LEU A 749 -12.75 -12.11 -5.99
CA LEU A 749 -11.67 -11.12 -6.02
C LEU A 749 -11.18 -10.78 -4.60
N PHE A 750 -12.07 -10.51 -3.66
CA PHE A 750 -11.70 -10.23 -2.26
C PHE A 750 -10.98 -11.40 -1.60
N GLU A 751 -11.48 -12.64 -1.74
CA GLU A 751 -10.81 -13.82 -1.16
C GLU A 751 -9.40 -14.04 -1.73
N ARG A 752 -9.19 -13.82 -3.04
CA ARG A 752 -7.85 -13.90 -3.64
C ARG A 752 -6.93 -12.77 -3.15
N ALA A 753 -7.44 -11.54 -3.04
CA ALA A 753 -6.70 -10.40 -2.50
C ALA A 753 -6.25 -10.59 -1.04
N ILE A 754 -6.92 -11.47 -0.29
CA ILE A 754 -6.63 -11.79 1.11
C ILE A 754 -5.75 -13.03 1.27
N GLN A 755 -5.78 -13.96 0.31
CA GLN A 755 -4.88 -15.13 0.27
C GLN A 755 -3.46 -14.75 -0.22
N ASP A 756 -3.33 -13.64 -0.93
CA ASP A 756 -2.09 -13.09 -1.46
C ASP A 756 -1.17 -12.56 -0.33
N VAL A 757 0.11 -12.97 -0.37
CA VAL A 757 1.11 -12.74 0.68
C VAL A 757 1.36 -11.25 0.94
N ASN A 758 1.30 -10.44 -0.11
CA ASN A 758 1.59 -9.00 -0.02
C ASN A 758 0.42 -8.23 0.61
N THR A 759 -0.83 -8.62 0.31
CA THR A 759 -2.03 -7.84 0.61
C THR A 759 -2.90 -8.34 1.75
N LYS A 760 -2.64 -9.55 2.29
CA LYS A 760 -3.27 -10.07 3.53
C LYS A 760 -3.21 -9.10 4.73
N SER A 761 -2.17 -8.28 4.81
CA SER A 761 -1.89 -7.30 5.87
C SER A 761 -2.58 -5.94 5.67
N SER A 762 -3.39 -5.80 4.62
CA SER A 762 -3.99 -4.52 4.24
C SER A 762 -5.35 -4.30 4.94
N ILE A 763 -5.36 -3.39 5.91
CA ILE A 763 -6.54 -2.99 6.69
C ILE A 763 -7.68 -2.56 5.76
N ILE A 764 -7.36 -1.83 4.68
CA ILE A 764 -8.36 -1.26 3.79
C ILE A 764 -9.08 -2.33 2.95
N ILE A 765 -8.41 -3.42 2.56
CA ILE A 765 -9.06 -4.54 1.84
C ILE A 765 -10.02 -5.29 2.78
N TRP A 766 -9.59 -5.58 4.00
CA TRP A 766 -10.43 -6.20 5.03
C TRP A 766 -11.69 -5.38 5.33
N LYS A 767 -11.53 -4.08 5.58
CA LYS A 767 -12.62 -3.14 5.81
C LYS A 767 -13.65 -3.17 4.66
N ASN A 768 -13.19 -3.03 3.41
CA ASN A 768 -14.09 -3.06 2.25
C ASN A 768 -14.77 -4.43 2.06
N TYR A 769 -14.13 -5.55 2.42
CA TYR A 769 -14.77 -6.87 2.29
C TYR A 769 -15.82 -7.11 3.38
N ILE A 770 -15.59 -6.65 4.61
CA ILE A 770 -16.59 -6.70 5.68
C ILE A 770 -17.78 -5.78 5.33
N GLU A 771 -17.52 -4.55 4.85
CA GLU A 771 -18.56 -3.67 4.29
C GLU A 771 -19.34 -4.34 3.16
N PHE A 772 -18.66 -5.04 2.23
CA PHE A 772 -19.31 -5.76 1.13
C PHE A 772 -20.31 -6.81 1.62
N GLU A 773 -19.92 -7.74 2.49
CA GLU A 773 -20.83 -8.79 2.97
C GLU A 773 -21.95 -8.23 3.85
N LEU A 774 -21.73 -7.11 4.55
CA LEU A 774 -22.79 -6.38 5.26
C LEU A 774 -23.78 -5.74 4.27
N MET A 775 -23.34 -5.17 3.15
CA MET A 775 -24.24 -4.71 2.07
C MET A 775 -25.01 -5.88 1.42
N GLN A 776 -24.40 -7.07 1.33
CA GLN A 776 -25.09 -8.31 0.90
C GLN A 776 -25.96 -8.95 2.00
N LYS A 777 -25.98 -8.39 3.23
CA LYS A 777 -26.69 -8.89 4.42
C LYS A 777 -26.24 -10.26 4.94
N ASN A 778 -25.03 -10.71 4.60
CA ASN A 778 -24.46 -11.98 5.02
C ASN A 778 -23.72 -11.85 6.37
N ILE A 779 -24.44 -11.56 7.45
CA ILE A 779 -23.85 -11.19 8.75
C ILE A 779 -22.92 -12.28 9.31
N GLU A 780 -23.29 -13.57 9.19
CA GLU A 780 -22.46 -14.70 9.62
C GLU A 780 -21.09 -14.73 8.93
N LYS A 781 -21.06 -14.49 7.61
CA LYS A 781 -19.81 -14.41 6.84
C LYS A 781 -19.01 -13.19 7.23
N ALA A 782 -19.66 -12.04 7.39
CA ALA A 782 -18.99 -10.82 7.81
C ALA A 782 -18.36 -10.96 9.22
N LYS A 783 -19.01 -11.68 10.16
CA LYS A 783 -18.46 -12.01 11.48
C LYS A 783 -17.25 -12.97 11.40
N ALA A 784 -17.31 -13.99 10.53
CA ALA A 784 -16.17 -14.88 10.28
C ALA A 784 -14.98 -14.16 9.62
N LEU A 785 -15.25 -13.25 8.68
CA LEU A 785 -14.23 -12.42 8.03
C LEU A 785 -13.62 -11.40 8.99
N PHE A 786 -14.40 -10.85 9.92
CA PHE A 786 -13.90 -10.01 11.00
C PHE A 786 -12.87 -10.75 11.87
N TYR A 787 -13.19 -11.93 12.41
CA TYR A 787 -12.22 -12.70 13.20
C TYR A 787 -10.98 -13.13 12.39
N ARG A 788 -11.11 -13.38 11.08
CA ARG A 788 -9.95 -13.62 10.19
C ARG A 788 -9.10 -12.35 10.00
N SER A 789 -9.75 -11.18 9.84
CA SER A 789 -9.05 -9.89 9.72
C SER A 789 -8.24 -9.54 10.99
N LEU A 790 -8.74 -9.89 12.19
CA LEU A 790 -7.99 -9.70 13.43
C LEU A 790 -6.73 -10.59 13.50
N ARG A 791 -6.77 -11.79 12.89
CA ARG A 791 -5.60 -12.68 12.82
C ARG A 791 -4.52 -12.13 11.90
N ASP A 792 -4.89 -11.60 10.74
CA ASP A 792 -3.92 -11.15 9.73
C ASP A 792 -3.52 -9.66 9.92
N CYS A 793 -4.31 -8.88 10.67
CA CYS A 793 -4.10 -7.46 11.00
C CYS A 793 -4.30 -7.12 12.51
N PRO A 794 -3.57 -7.77 13.45
CA PRO A 794 -3.82 -7.65 14.90
C PRO A 794 -3.65 -6.24 15.49
N TRP A 795 -2.88 -5.36 14.83
CA TRP A 795 -2.56 -4.02 15.35
C TRP A 795 -3.63 -2.95 15.04
N SER A 796 -4.71 -3.28 14.33
CA SER A 796 -5.64 -2.28 13.78
C SER A 796 -6.83 -1.98 14.70
N LYS A 797 -6.73 -0.89 15.49
CA LYS A 797 -7.84 -0.36 16.31
C LYS A 797 -9.11 -0.12 15.48
N GLU A 798 -8.99 0.31 14.22
CA GLU A 798 -10.15 0.52 13.36
C GLU A 798 -10.93 -0.78 13.10
N LEU A 799 -10.27 -1.92 12.88
CA LEU A 799 -10.97 -3.18 12.62
C LEU A 799 -11.77 -3.64 13.84
N TYR A 800 -11.20 -3.54 15.06
CA TYR A 800 -11.92 -3.81 16.30
C TYR A 800 -13.17 -2.92 16.44
N LEU A 801 -13.02 -1.60 16.30
CA LEU A 801 -14.14 -0.65 16.40
C LEU A 801 -15.21 -0.87 15.30
N LEU A 802 -14.81 -1.32 14.11
CA LEU A 802 -15.75 -1.71 13.04
C LEU A 802 -16.53 -2.96 13.41
N GLY A 803 -15.87 -3.97 13.99
CA GLY A 803 -16.50 -5.21 14.46
C GLY A 803 -17.54 -4.93 15.56
N ILE A 804 -17.14 -4.21 16.61
CA ILE A 804 -18.02 -3.88 17.74
C ILE A 804 -19.25 -3.08 17.24
N ASN A 805 -19.05 -2.08 16.36
CA ASN A 805 -20.16 -1.28 15.81
C ASN A 805 -21.16 -2.13 15.01
N ASN A 806 -20.67 -3.02 14.15
CA ASN A 806 -21.49 -3.70 13.15
C ASN A 806 -22.12 -5.01 13.67
N PHE A 807 -21.48 -5.69 14.63
CA PHE A 807 -21.93 -7.01 15.11
C PHE A 807 -22.58 -7.01 16.50
N LYS A 808 -22.69 -5.87 17.19
CA LYS A 808 -23.35 -5.72 18.52
C LYS A 808 -24.74 -6.36 18.63
N GLN A 809 -25.52 -6.46 17.55
CA GLN A 809 -26.84 -7.12 17.54
C GLN A 809 -26.78 -8.65 17.39
N THR A 810 -25.58 -9.20 17.19
CA THR A 810 -25.29 -10.61 16.84
C THR A 810 -24.07 -11.18 17.58
N MET A 811 -23.62 -10.46 18.61
CA MET A 811 -22.57 -10.87 19.54
C MET A 811 -23.16 -10.88 20.95
N ASP A 812 -22.88 -11.94 21.71
CA ASP A 812 -23.22 -11.96 23.14
C ASP A 812 -22.27 -11.02 23.91
N ASN A 813 -22.71 -10.47 25.05
CA ASN A 813 -21.84 -9.66 25.93
C ASN A 813 -20.57 -10.42 26.37
N LYS A 814 -20.54 -11.76 26.27
CA LYS A 814 -19.33 -12.57 26.44
C LYS A 814 -18.32 -12.34 25.31
N GLU A 815 -18.73 -12.44 24.04
CA GLU A 815 -17.85 -12.18 22.90
C GLU A 815 -17.34 -10.73 22.89
N LEU A 816 -18.15 -9.77 23.34
CA LEU A 816 -17.72 -8.37 23.50
C LEU A 816 -16.65 -8.20 24.59
N ASN A 817 -16.80 -8.88 25.73
CA ASN A 817 -15.79 -8.88 26.79
C ASN A 817 -14.52 -9.66 26.40
N GLU A 818 -14.64 -10.74 25.62
CA GLU A 818 -13.51 -11.47 25.04
C GLU A 818 -12.75 -10.58 24.03
N LEU A 819 -13.46 -9.84 23.17
CA LEU A 819 -12.86 -8.84 22.27
C LEU A 819 -12.17 -7.70 23.03
N ALA A 820 -12.78 -7.17 24.08
CA ALA A 820 -12.15 -6.16 24.95
C ALA A 820 -10.88 -6.69 25.62
N SER A 821 -10.93 -7.92 26.14
CA SER A 821 -9.78 -8.60 26.75
C SER A 821 -8.65 -8.83 25.73
N LEU A 822 -9.01 -9.20 24.49
CA LEU A 822 -8.07 -9.38 23.37
C LEU A 822 -7.42 -8.05 22.97
N MET A 823 -8.17 -6.94 22.91
CA MET A 823 -7.58 -5.61 22.68
C MET A 823 -6.56 -5.24 23.76
N ILE A 824 -6.83 -5.56 25.03
CA ILE A 824 -5.90 -5.35 26.14
C ILE A 824 -4.67 -6.27 26.03
N GLU A 825 -4.86 -7.57 25.73
CA GLU A 825 -3.77 -8.54 25.52
C GLU A 825 -2.83 -8.13 24.37
N LYS A 826 -3.38 -7.51 23.32
CA LYS A 826 -2.63 -7.01 22.17
C LYS A 826 -2.18 -5.56 22.31
N GLU A 827 -2.34 -4.97 23.51
CA GLU A 827 -1.91 -3.61 23.86
C GLU A 827 -2.49 -2.53 22.92
N ILE A 828 -3.71 -2.72 22.41
CA ILE A 828 -4.41 -1.76 21.54
C ILE A 828 -5.03 -0.67 22.42
N ARG A 829 -4.65 0.59 22.21
CA ARG A 829 -5.02 1.69 23.11
C ARG A 829 -6.50 2.06 23.00
N LEU A 830 -7.25 1.78 24.05
CA LEU A 830 -8.55 2.38 24.36
C LEU A 830 -8.34 3.62 25.24
N ARG A 831 -9.01 4.74 24.93
CA ARG A 831 -8.96 5.96 25.75
C ARG A 831 -9.99 5.92 26.87
N ASN A 832 -11.17 5.36 26.59
CA ASN A 832 -12.26 5.20 27.54
C ASN A 832 -12.45 3.69 27.82
N PRO A 833 -12.44 3.21 29.08
CA PRO A 833 -12.59 1.79 29.37
C PRO A 833 -13.96 1.27 28.92
N ILE A 834 -13.96 0.24 28.06
CA ILE A 834 -15.20 -0.35 27.52
C ILE A 834 -15.90 -1.27 28.52
N THR A 835 -15.20 -1.70 29.57
CA THR A 835 -15.69 -2.60 30.64
C THR A 835 -16.89 -2.07 31.40
N ASP A 836 -17.05 -0.75 31.41
CA ASP A 836 -18.02 -0.07 32.27
C ASP A 836 -19.37 0.13 31.52
N ILE A 837 -19.45 -0.39 30.28
CA ILE A 837 -20.52 -0.17 29.29
C ILE A 837 -21.05 -1.50 28.66
N ILE A 838 -20.44 -2.66 28.99
CA ILE A 838 -20.82 -4.01 28.47
C ILE A 838 -21.56 -4.86 29.50
#